data_AF-A0A8J5VUZ5-F1
#
_entry.id   AF-A0A8J5VUZ5-F1
#
_cell.length_a   1.000
_cell.length_b   1.000
_cell.length_c   1.000
_cell.angle_alpha   90.00
_cell.angle_beta   90.00
_cell.angle_gamma   90.00
#
_symmetry.space_group_name_H-M   'P 1'
#
loop_
_entity.id
_entity.type
_entity.pdbx_description
1 polymer ?
#
loop_
_entity_poly.entity_id
_entity_poly.type
_entity_poly.pdbx_seq_one_letter_code
_entity_poly.pdbx_strand_id
1 'polypeptide(L)'
;MPVGTQGTIKGLTTDQLEEIGCQIILGNTYHLELRPGSQLIDDLGGLHKFMNWKRALLTDSGGFQMVSLLHLADITEEGVTFQSPVDGKPMLLTPEESIHIQNKIGADIIMALDDVVKTTTTGPRMEEAMYRTLRWIDRCIAAHKKPDAQNLFGIVQGGVDPVLRDICVRGLVERNLPGYAIGGLAGGEDKDSFWRVVAQCTAGLPEDKPRYVMGVGYPLDIVVCSALGADMYDCVYPTRTARFGTALVPEGILKLKQNAMATDERPIDPTCPCMVCKNYTRAYLHCLVTKDAMGSQLLSYHNLSFMMRLSRDLHMSIIEGRFPEFVRGFLRMQFPKGDIPKWVRNAMVVAGIDISECCAPAKCPRDAMEVAGTDISEICPPTNPPPAGAKLFPLLVSLAVGLAVRFLAPRPRDVSLQSWQLLSIFLSTIAGLVLGPLPVGAWAFLGLTAVVATHTLPFAAAFSAFTNEVIWLIVISFFFARGFVKTGLGDRIATYFVKLLGNSTLGLSYGLTISEACIAPAMPSTTARAGGVFLPIIKSLSLSAKSKPNHPVVEEVGVLSCDDAIPAQNLLCLKLAEELGVIVSSPWVSWFKAASLPAIVSLLATPYVLYKIFPPEIKDTPDAPTIAADKLERMGPVTKNEWVMIGTMLLAVSLWVFGDAISVSSVVAAMLGLSILLLLGVLDWDDCLNEKAAWDTLAWFAVLVGMAGQLTNLGIVSWMSSCVAKLLESFSLSWPTAFCVLQASYFLIHYLFASQTGHVGALYSAFLAMHVAAGVPRVMSALALAFNTNLFGALTHYSSGQAAVYFGAGYLELPDVFTMGFVTALINVLIWAVVGTFWWKLLGLY
;
A
#
# COMPACT_ATOMS: atom_id res chain seq x y z
N MET A 1 -9.36 -10.06 -25.93
CA MET A 1 -8.23 -9.49 -26.69
C MET A 1 -7.05 -9.27 -25.75
N PRO A 2 -5.95 -10.04 -25.87
CA PRO A 2 -4.75 -9.84 -25.06
C PRO A 2 -4.11 -8.46 -25.31
N VAL A 3 -3.59 -7.84 -24.24
CA VAL A 3 -3.06 -6.46 -24.30
C VAL A 3 -1.54 -6.44 -24.47
N GLY A 4 -1.10 -5.90 -25.60
CA GLY A 4 0.29 -5.74 -26.04
C GLY A 4 0.74 -4.30 -25.99
N THR A 5 1.26 -3.88 -24.84
CA THR A 5 1.60 -2.47 -24.55
C THR A 5 2.52 -1.82 -25.58
N GLN A 6 3.55 -2.52 -26.07
CA GLN A 6 4.50 -2.00 -27.08
C GLN A 6 4.51 -2.91 -28.32
N GLY A 7 3.33 -3.35 -28.77
CA GLY A 7 3.24 -4.34 -29.84
C GLY A 7 3.74 -5.72 -29.44
N THR A 8 3.78 -6.02 -28.13
CA THR A 8 4.15 -7.35 -27.62
C THR A 8 3.36 -7.69 -26.37
N ILE A 9 2.83 -8.91 -26.31
CA ILE A 9 2.25 -9.47 -25.10
C ILE A 9 3.40 -9.85 -24.18
N LYS A 10 3.44 -9.26 -22.99
CA LYS A 10 4.54 -9.42 -22.05
C LYS A 10 4.82 -10.91 -21.76
N GLY A 11 5.95 -11.38 -22.28
CA GLY A 11 6.45 -12.75 -22.11
C GLY A 11 6.04 -13.73 -23.20
N LEU A 12 5.31 -13.35 -24.25
CA LEU A 12 4.92 -14.27 -25.33
C LEU A 12 5.28 -13.76 -26.71
N THR A 13 5.70 -14.68 -27.58
CA THR A 13 5.94 -14.43 -29.00
C THR A 13 4.64 -14.42 -29.80
N THR A 14 4.66 -13.85 -31.00
CA THR A 14 3.50 -13.89 -31.90
C THR A 14 3.12 -15.32 -32.30
N ASP A 15 4.09 -16.20 -32.55
CA ASP A 15 3.84 -17.61 -32.85
C ASP A 15 3.09 -18.33 -31.72
N GLN A 16 3.46 -18.07 -30.46
CA GLN A 16 2.75 -18.61 -29.30
C GLN A 16 1.30 -18.09 -29.21
N LEU A 17 1.06 -16.83 -29.58
CA LEU A 17 -0.29 -16.26 -29.63
C LEU A 17 -1.11 -16.89 -30.77
N GLU A 18 -0.48 -17.14 -31.92
CA GLU A 18 -1.11 -17.84 -33.04
C GLU A 18 -1.50 -19.28 -32.66
N GLU A 19 -0.61 -19.98 -31.94
CA GLU A 19 -0.81 -21.36 -31.45
C GLU A 19 -1.99 -21.48 -30.48
N ILE A 20 -2.14 -20.53 -29.54
CA ILE A 20 -3.30 -20.52 -28.62
C ILE A 20 -4.60 -20.04 -29.29
N GLY A 21 -4.57 -19.75 -30.59
CA GLY A 21 -5.74 -19.38 -31.38
C GLY A 21 -6.16 -17.90 -31.26
N CYS A 22 -5.29 -17.03 -30.76
CA CYS A 22 -5.60 -15.60 -30.60
C CYS A 22 -5.80 -14.92 -31.97
N GLN A 23 -6.98 -14.37 -32.25
CA GLN A 23 -7.28 -13.73 -33.54
C GLN A 23 -6.99 -12.23 -33.58
N ILE A 24 -7.01 -11.59 -32.42
CA ILE A 24 -6.85 -10.14 -32.30
C ILE A 24 -6.17 -9.79 -30.97
N ILE A 25 -5.24 -8.84 -31.03
CA ILE A 25 -4.54 -8.29 -29.87
C ILE A 25 -4.68 -6.77 -29.84
N LEU A 26 -4.53 -6.19 -28.66
CA LEU A 26 -4.59 -4.75 -28.44
C LEU A 26 -3.17 -4.17 -28.42
N GLY A 27 -2.86 -3.19 -29.28
CA GLY A 27 -1.69 -2.33 -29.19
C GLY A 27 -2.04 -1.03 -28.46
N ASN A 28 -1.18 -0.51 -27.58
CA ASN A 28 -1.45 0.76 -26.93
C ASN A 28 -0.83 1.91 -27.71
N THR A 29 -1.65 2.84 -28.22
CA THR A 29 -1.21 3.94 -29.09
C THR A 29 -0.19 4.84 -28.41
N TYR A 30 -0.43 5.16 -27.14
CA TYR A 30 0.46 6.01 -26.35
C TYR A 30 1.88 5.43 -26.23
N HIS A 31 1.98 4.17 -25.83
CA HIS A 31 3.25 3.50 -25.65
C HIS A 31 3.97 3.26 -26.98
N LEU A 32 3.23 2.94 -28.04
CA LEU A 32 3.79 2.80 -29.38
C LEU A 32 4.33 4.12 -29.91
N GLU A 33 3.67 5.25 -29.64
CA GLU A 33 4.17 6.57 -30.02
C GLU A 33 5.42 6.98 -29.24
N LEU A 34 5.50 6.66 -27.95
CA LEU A 34 6.70 6.94 -27.17
C LEU A 34 7.87 6.03 -27.53
N ARG A 35 7.58 4.75 -27.78
CA ARG A 35 8.58 3.74 -28.13
C ARG A 35 7.91 2.56 -28.84
N PRO A 36 8.17 2.36 -30.14
CA PRO A 36 9.30 2.90 -30.92
C PRO A 36 9.06 4.24 -31.65
N GLY A 37 7.83 4.76 -31.69
CA GLY A 37 7.42 5.92 -32.48
C GLY A 37 6.57 5.54 -33.69
N SER A 38 5.41 6.16 -33.90
CA SER A 38 4.51 5.81 -35.01
C SER A 38 5.12 6.06 -36.39
N GLN A 39 6.00 7.06 -36.53
CA GLN A 39 6.69 7.31 -37.79
C GLN A 39 7.59 6.13 -38.19
N LEU A 40 8.38 5.61 -37.25
CA LEU A 40 9.22 4.45 -37.52
C LEU A 40 8.37 3.21 -37.85
N ILE A 41 7.24 3.04 -37.16
CA ILE A 41 6.30 1.94 -37.43
C ILE A 41 5.76 2.05 -38.86
N ASP A 42 5.33 3.24 -39.29
CA ASP A 42 4.82 3.49 -40.65
C ASP A 42 5.90 3.23 -41.71
N ASP A 43 7.12 3.74 -41.51
CA ASP A 43 8.27 3.56 -42.40
C ASP A 43 8.62 2.06 -42.57
N LEU A 44 8.42 1.25 -41.53
CA LEU A 44 8.65 -0.20 -41.54
C LEU A 44 7.46 -1.02 -42.05
N GLY A 45 6.37 -0.36 -42.48
CA GLY A 45 5.20 -0.96 -43.10
C GLY A 45 4.07 -1.32 -42.15
N GLY A 46 3.91 -0.55 -41.06
CA GLY A 46 2.84 -0.69 -40.08
C GLY A 46 3.16 -1.69 -38.97
N LEU A 47 2.35 -1.67 -37.91
CA LEU A 47 2.61 -2.45 -36.68
C LEU A 47 2.55 -3.96 -36.93
N HIS A 48 1.64 -4.43 -37.79
CA HIS A 48 1.56 -5.85 -38.17
C HIS A 48 2.92 -6.39 -38.65
N LYS A 49 3.54 -5.68 -39.61
CA LYS A 49 4.84 -6.09 -40.16
C LYS A 49 5.96 -5.90 -39.14
N PHE A 50 5.94 -4.80 -38.39
CA PHE A 50 6.94 -4.50 -37.37
C PHE A 50 7.02 -5.59 -36.29
N MET A 51 5.88 -6.09 -35.81
CA MET A 51 5.82 -7.09 -34.76
C MET A 51 5.71 -8.54 -35.26
N ASN A 52 5.68 -8.74 -36.59
CA ASN A 52 5.41 -10.04 -37.22
C ASN A 52 4.08 -10.66 -36.73
N TRP A 53 2.99 -9.89 -36.80
CA TRP A 53 1.63 -10.33 -36.46
C TRP A 53 0.72 -10.30 -37.69
N LYS A 54 0.22 -11.48 -38.07
CA LYS A 54 -0.53 -11.69 -39.31
C LYS A 54 -2.05 -11.61 -39.16
N ARG A 55 -2.53 -11.41 -37.93
CA ARG A 55 -3.97 -11.35 -37.61
C ARG A 55 -4.33 -9.93 -37.16
N ALA A 56 -5.57 -9.73 -36.71
CA ALA A 56 -6.08 -8.38 -36.47
C ALA A 56 -5.41 -7.68 -35.28
N LEU A 57 -5.38 -6.35 -35.34
CA LEU A 57 -4.94 -5.43 -34.29
C LEU A 57 -6.07 -4.46 -33.94
N LEU A 58 -6.20 -4.20 -32.65
CA LEU A 58 -6.95 -3.06 -32.13
C LEU A 58 -5.98 -2.09 -31.47
N THR A 59 -6.12 -0.79 -31.69
CA THR A 59 -5.39 0.23 -30.92
C THR A 59 -6.31 1.12 -30.14
N ASP A 60 -6.00 1.37 -28.87
CA ASP A 60 -6.71 2.37 -28.07
C ASP A 60 -6.36 3.80 -28.50
N SER A 61 -7.04 4.81 -27.94
CA SER A 61 -6.78 6.22 -28.30
C SER A 61 -5.47 6.76 -27.71
N GLY A 62 -4.93 6.10 -26.68
CA GLY A 62 -3.82 6.56 -25.85
C GLY A 62 -4.20 7.50 -24.71
N GLY A 63 -5.42 8.07 -24.72
CA GLY A 63 -5.85 9.06 -23.73
C GLY A 63 -6.02 8.51 -22.31
N PHE A 64 -6.53 7.27 -22.17
CA PHE A 64 -6.78 6.66 -20.86
C PHE A 64 -5.50 6.49 -20.02
N GLN A 65 -4.40 6.08 -20.65
CA GLN A 65 -3.12 5.86 -19.98
C GLN A 65 -2.49 7.18 -19.57
N MET A 66 -2.69 8.23 -20.37
CA MET A 66 -2.24 9.58 -20.05
C MET A 66 -2.92 10.11 -18.78
N VAL A 67 -4.24 9.91 -18.62
CA VAL A 67 -4.99 10.39 -17.44
C VAL A 67 -4.84 9.51 -16.20
N SER A 68 -4.57 8.20 -16.37
CA SER A 68 -4.45 7.25 -15.24
C SER A 68 -3.04 7.15 -14.68
N LEU A 69 -1.99 7.47 -15.46
CA LEU A 69 -0.59 7.36 -15.05
C LEU A 69 0.05 8.70 -14.67
N LEU A 70 -0.54 9.84 -15.05
CA LEU A 70 0.05 11.16 -14.83
C LEU A 70 -0.91 12.04 -14.02
N HIS A 71 -0.57 12.29 -12.75
CA HIS A 71 -1.27 13.27 -11.89
C HIS A 71 -1.25 14.71 -12.45
N LEU A 72 -0.57 14.94 -13.56
CA LEU A 72 -0.34 16.22 -14.22
C LEU A 72 -1.10 16.34 -15.56
N ALA A 73 -2.04 15.43 -15.85
CA ALA A 73 -2.84 15.51 -17.06
C ALA A 73 -3.91 16.60 -16.92
N ASP A 74 -3.94 17.55 -17.85
CA ASP A 74 -4.99 18.57 -17.97
C ASP A 74 -5.84 18.29 -19.21
N ILE A 75 -7.16 18.35 -19.08
CA ILE A 75 -8.10 17.97 -20.13
C ILE A 75 -8.97 19.18 -20.48
N THR A 76 -8.68 19.76 -21.63
CA THR A 76 -9.42 20.89 -22.20
C THR A 76 -10.27 20.43 -23.38
N GLU A 77 -11.02 21.33 -24.02
CA GLU A 77 -11.73 20.99 -25.26
C GLU A 77 -10.76 20.67 -26.41
N GLU A 78 -9.53 21.20 -26.37
CA GLU A 78 -8.53 21.01 -27.42
C GLU A 78 -8.03 19.56 -27.47
N GLY A 79 -7.77 18.97 -26.30
CA GLY A 79 -7.24 17.62 -26.15
C GLY A 79 -6.75 17.33 -24.73
N VAL A 80 -5.94 16.30 -24.60
CA VAL A 80 -5.31 15.89 -23.34
C VAL A 80 -3.86 16.37 -23.31
N THR A 81 -3.53 17.28 -22.39
CA THR A 81 -2.15 17.72 -22.17
C THR A 81 -1.52 16.88 -21.07
N PHE A 82 -0.32 16.35 -21.30
CA PHE A 82 0.39 15.52 -20.33
C PHE A 82 1.91 15.65 -20.49
N GLN A 83 2.68 15.18 -19.51
CA GLN A 83 4.15 15.14 -19.60
C GLN A 83 4.62 13.75 -20.04
N SER A 84 5.45 13.69 -21.08
CA SER A 84 6.11 12.47 -21.51
C SER A 84 6.93 11.88 -20.35
N PRO A 85 6.71 10.61 -19.96
CA PRO A 85 7.48 9.95 -18.92
C PRO A 85 8.88 9.54 -19.40
N VAL A 86 9.18 9.71 -20.70
CA VAL A 86 10.48 9.37 -21.28
C VAL A 86 11.45 10.55 -21.21
N ASP A 87 10.97 11.76 -21.53
CA ASP A 87 11.81 12.97 -21.64
C ASP A 87 11.23 14.21 -20.95
N GLY A 88 10.10 14.09 -20.25
CA GLY A 88 9.49 15.15 -19.44
C GLY A 88 8.77 16.25 -20.24
N LYS A 89 8.79 16.22 -21.58
CA LYS A 89 8.21 17.28 -22.40
C LYS A 89 6.68 17.29 -22.32
N PRO A 90 6.05 18.48 -22.27
CA PRO A 90 4.61 18.58 -22.41
C PRO A 90 4.20 18.15 -23.82
N MET A 91 3.20 17.29 -23.89
CA MET A 91 2.61 16.79 -25.12
C MET A 91 1.11 17.04 -25.05
N LEU A 92 0.54 17.53 -26.15
CA LEU A 92 -0.90 17.69 -26.32
C LEU A 92 -1.35 16.60 -27.29
N LEU A 93 -2.19 15.68 -26.81
CA LEU A 93 -2.88 14.71 -27.65
C LEU A 93 -4.27 15.24 -27.97
N THR A 94 -4.45 15.71 -29.20
CA THR A 94 -5.77 16.08 -29.73
C THR A 94 -6.46 14.86 -30.38
N PRO A 95 -7.78 14.90 -30.59
CA PRO A 95 -8.49 13.90 -31.41
C PRO A 95 -7.85 13.67 -32.78
N GLU A 96 -7.42 14.74 -33.47
CA GLU A 96 -6.77 14.63 -34.78
C GLU A 96 -5.43 13.92 -34.71
N GLU A 97 -4.60 14.27 -33.72
CA GLU A 97 -3.27 13.68 -33.57
C GLU A 97 -3.37 12.21 -33.17
N SER A 98 -4.28 11.86 -32.26
CA SER A 98 -4.56 10.46 -31.90
C SER A 98 -4.93 9.62 -33.13
N ILE A 99 -5.79 10.14 -34.01
CA ILE A 99 -6.17 9.46 -35.25
C ILE A 99 -5.02 9.42 -36.25
N HIS A 100 -4.20 10.46 -36.35
CA HIS A 100 -3.03 10.47 -37.23
C HIS A 100 -2.01 9.39 -36.83
N ILE A 101 -1.70 9.28 -35.53
CA ILE A 101 -0.84 8.24 -34.97
C ILE A 101 -1.43 6.85 -35.25
N GLN A 102 -2.73 6.65 -35.01
CA GLN A 102 -3.38 5.36 -35.28
C GLN A 102 -3.41 5.01 -36.78
N ASN A 103 -3.54 6.00 -37.68
CA ASN A 103 -3.43 5.79 -39.13
C ASN A 103 -2.02 5.32 -39.56
N LYS A 104 -0.97 5.77 -38.86
CA LYS A 104 0.43 5.34 -39.06
C LYS A 104 0.71 3.96 -38.49
N ILE A 105 0.19 3.68 -37.28
CA ILE A 105 0.28 2.35 -36.66
C ILE A 105 -0.36 1.29 -37.56
N GLY A 106 -1.49 1.63 -38.20
CA GLY A 106 -2.14 0.79 -39.21
C GLY A 106 -2.83 -0.44 -38.61
N ALA A 107 -3.51 -0.29 -37.47
CA ALA A 107 -4.34 -1.34 -36.87
C ALA A 107 -5.73 -1.44 -37.53
N ASP A 108 -6.33 -2.63 -37.55
CA ASP A 108 -7.64 -2.88 -38.18
C ASP A 108 -8.82 -2.21 -37.46
N ILE A 109 -8.70 -2.02 -36.14
CA ILE A 109 -9.67 -1.32 -35.29
C ILE A 109 -8.95 -0.22 -34.52
N ILE A 110 -9.48 1.00 -34.57
CA ILE A 110 -8.90 2.17 -33.92
C ILE A 110 -9.94 2.81 -33.00
N MET A 111 -9.54 3.27 -31.82
CA MET A 111 -10.46 3.86 -30.85
C MET A 111 -10.43 5.39 -30.92
N ALA A 112 -11.61 6.01 -30.88
CA ALA A 112 -11.72 7.46 -30.75
C ALA A 112 -11.13 7.96 -29.43
N LEU A 113 -10.54 9.16 -29.44
CA LEU A 113 -10.15 9.84 -28.20
C LEU A 113 -11.41 10.29 -27.46
N ASP A 114 -11.48 9.98 -26.18
CA ASP A 114 -12.59 10.27 -25.28
C ASP A 114 -12.12 10.96 -24.00
N ASP A 115 -13.04 11.67 -23.35
CA ASP A 115 -12.76 12.32 -22.07
C ASP A 115 -13.13 11.39 -20.92
N VAL A 116 -12.14 10.64 -20.42
CA VAL A 116 -12.36 9.62 -19.40
C VAL A 116 -12.33 10.21 -17.99
N VAL A 117 -13.42 10.00 -17.27
CA VAL A 117 -13.57 10.39 -15.86
C VAL A 117 -13.73 9.13 -14.99
N LYS A 118 -13.15 9.14 -13.79
CA LYS A 118 -13.32 8.03 -12.84
C LYS A 118 -14.81 7.87 -12.49
N THR A 119 -15.28 6.63 -12.42
CA THR A 119 -16.70 6.33 -12.13
C THR A 119 -17.17 6.85 -10.77
N THR A 120 -16.25 7.06 -9.84
CA THR A 120 -16.52 7.62 -8.50
C THR A 120 -16.63 9.16 -8.47
N THR A 121 -16.34 9.85 -9.58
CA THR A 121 -16.42 11.31 -9.64
C THR A 121 -17.89 11.75 -9.71
N THR A 122 -18.30 12.55 -8.74
CA THR A 122 -19.65 13.15 -8.66
C THR A 122 -19.65 14.59 -9.19
N GLY A 123 -20.79 15.05 -9.71
CA GLY A 123 -20.99 16.43 -10.15
C GLY A 123 -20.89 16.64 -11.68
N PRO A 124 -20.81 17.91 -12.13
CA PRO A 124 -20.99 18.27 -13.55
C PRO A 124 -19.87 17.77 -14.47
N ARG A 125 -18.73 17.36 -13.90
CA ARG A 125 -17.55 16.90 -14.66
C ARG A 125 -17.84 15.67 -15.53
N MET A 126 -18.72 14.76 -15.06
CA MET A 126 -19.10 13.57 -15.81
C MET A 126 -19.94 13.92 -17.04
N GLU A 127 -20.89 14.83 -16.88
CA GLU A 127 -21.71 15.35 -17.98
C GLU A 127 -20.84 16.09 -19.00
N GLU A 128 -19.92 16.94 -18.54
CA GLU A 128 -18.97 17.64 -19.40
C GLU A 128 -18.11 16.66 -20.23
N ALA A 129 -17.57 15.62 -19.59
CA ALA A 129 -16.79 14.58 -20.27
C ALA A 129 -17.59 13.85 -21.35
N MET A 130 -18.84 13.50 -21.03
CA MET A 130 -19.74 12.82 -21.96
C MET A 130 -19.99 13.70 -23.21
N TYR A 131 -20.35 14.97 -23.02
CA TYR A 131 -20.56 15.88 -24.16
C TYR A 131 -19.27 16.20 -24.92
N ARG A 132 -18.14 16.31 -24.23
CA ARG A 132 -16.82 16.49 -24.87
C ARG A 132 -16.46 15.28 -25.73
N THR A 133 -16.73 14.07 -25.23
CA THR A 133 -16.58 12.82 -25.99
C THR A 133 -17.42 12.83 -27.28
N LEU A 134 -18.66 13.32 -27.23
CA LEU A 134 -19.51 13.48 -28.43
C LEU A 134 -18.98 14.51 -29.44
N ARG A 135 -18.30 15.56 -28.99
CA ARG A 135 -17.64 16.53 -29.89
C ARG A 135 -16.33 15.98 -30.44
N TRP A 136 -15.56 15.28 -29.62
CA TRP A 136 -14.27 14.69 -30.02
C TRP A 136 -14.41 13.56 -31.02
N ILE A 137 -15.49 12.77 -30.98
CA ILE A 137 -15.73 11.75 -32.01
C ILE A 137 -15.93 12.38 -33.40
N ASP A 138 -16.57 13.54 -33.53
CA ASP A 138 -16.72 14.23 -34.82
C ASP A 138 -15.35 14.65 -35.39
N ARG A 139 -14.49 15.16 -34.51
CA ARG A 139 -13.10 15.49 -34.84
C ARG A 139 -12.32 14.24 -35.26
N CYS A 140 -12.50 13.12 -34.57
CA CYS A 140 -11.89 11.85 -34.94
C CYS A 140 -12.34 11.36 -36.32
N ILE A 141 -13.65 11.42 -36.61
CA ILE A 141 -14.22 11.04 -37.90
C ILE A 141 -13.62 11.90 -39.02
N ALA A 142 -13.54 13.22 -38.84
CA ALA A 142 -12.99 14.14 -39.83
C ALA A 142 -11.47 13.92 -40.08
N ALA A 143 -10.73 13.55 -39.03
CA ALA A 143 -9.30 13.28 -39.11
C ALA A 143 -8.96 11.92 -39.73
N HIS A 144 -9.90 10.97 -39.74
CA HIS A 144 -9.62 9.60 -40.18
C HIS A 144 -9.47 9.51 -41.70
N LYS A 145 -8.26 9.14 -42.17
CA LYS A 145 -7.89 9.12 -43.60
C LYS A 145 -7.89 7.72 -44.22
N LYS A 146 -8.09 6.67 -43.44
CA LYS A 146 -8.00 5.26 -43.91
C LYS A 146 -9.25 4.42 -43.57
N PRO A 147 -10.48 4.91 -43.83
CA PRO A 147 -11.71 4.19 -43.44
C PRO A 147 -11.89 2.84 -44.15
N ASP A 148 -11.27 2.64 -45.30
CA ASP A 148 -11.33 1.36 -46.03
C ASP A 148 -10.41 0.28 -45.43
N ALA A 149 -9.50 0.67 -44.54
CA ALA A 149 -8.51 -0.22 -43.94
C ALA A 149 -8.60 -0.31 -42.40
N GLN A 150 -9.21 0.69 -41.74
CA GLN A 150 -9.29 0.74 -40.28
C GLN A 150 -10.70 1.14 -39.84
N ASN A 151 -11.21 0.48 -38.80
CA ASN A 151 -12.56 0.68 -38.29
C ASN A 151 -12.51 1.55 -37.04
N LEU A 152 -13.02 2.79 -37.13
CA LEU A 152 -13.08 3.71 -36.00
C LEU A 152 -14.26 3.37 -35.08
N PHE A 153 -13.97 3.05 -33.82
CA PHE A 153 -14.98 2.80 -32.79
C PHE A 153 -15.20 4.03 -31.91
N GLY A 154 -16.48 4.37 -31.69
CA GLY A 154 -16.88 5.39 -30.72
C GLY A 154 -16.99 4.80 -29.31
N ILE A 155 -16.73 5.60 -28.28
CA ILE A 155 -16.71 5.13 -26.89
C ILE A 155 -17.85 5.80 -26.11
N VAL A 156 -18.82 4.99 -25.67
CA VAL A 156 -19.90 5.45 -24.80
C VAL A 156 -19.31 5.81 -23.43
N GLN A 157 -19.53 7.05 -23.00
CA GLN A 157 -19.18 7.61 -21.69
C GLN A 157 -20.43 7.97 -20.88
N GLY A 158 -20.26 8.49 -19.66
CA GLY A 158 -21.37 8.86 -18.76
C GLY A 158 -21.32 8.21 -17.37
N GLY A 159 -20.25 7.49 -17.05
CA GLY A 159 -20.05 6.90 -15.71
C GLY A 159 -21.13 5.86 -15.37
N VAL A 160 -21.74 5.99 -14.20
CA VAL A 160 -22.85 5.12 -13.76
C VAL A 160 -24.22 5.81 -13.90
N ASP A 161 -24.28 7.00 -14.50
CA ASP A 161 -25.52 7.74 -14.71
C ASP A 161 -26.26 7.21 -15.95
N PRO A 162 -27.45 6.61 -15.79
CA PRO A 162 -28.18 6.04 -16.91
C PRO A 162 -28.63 7.10 -17.92
N VAL A 163 -28.95 8.32 -17.49
CA VAL A 163 -29.41 9.38 -18.40
C VAL A 163 -28.27 9.84 -19.30
N LEU A 164 -27.09 10.07 -18.71
CA LEU A 164 -25.91 10.47 -19.49
C LEU A 164 -25.48 9.36 -20.46
N ARG A 165 -25.58 8.10 -20.05
CA ARG A 165 -25.32 6.94 -20.92
C ARG A 165 -26.26 6.92 -22.13
N ASP A 166 -27.57 7.11 -21.94
CA ASP A 166 -28.55 7.14 -23.04
C ASP A 166 -28.32 8.32 -24.00
N ILE A 167 -27.92 9.48 -23.49
CA ILE A 167 -27.55 10.63 -24.33
C ILE A 167 -26.32 10.28 -25.18
N CYS A 168 -25.29 9.71 -24.56
CA CYS A 168 -24.06 9.35 -25.26
C CYS A 168 -24.28 8.25 -26.31
N VAL A 169 -25.05 7.21 -25.97
CA VAL A 169 -25.42 6.12 -26.90
C VAL A 169 -26.13 6.70 -28.11
N ARG A 170 -27.20 7.49 -27.93
CA ARG A 170 -27.94 8.09 -29.05
C ARG A 170 -27.04 8.98 -29.91
N GLY A 171 -26.23 9.84 -29.28
CA GLY A 171 -25.30 10.69 -30.00
C GLY A 171 -24.29 9.89 -30.84
N LEU A 172 -23.71 8.82 -30.30
CA LEU A 172 -22.77 8.00 -31.07
C LEU A 172 -23.45 7.20 -32.20
N VAL A 173 -24.68 6.72 -31.98
CA VAL A 173 -25.43 5.96 -32.99
C VAL A 173 -25.77 6.81 -34.22
N GLU A 174 -26.10 8.09 -34.04
CA GLU A 174 -26.36 9.03 -35.14
C GLU A 174 -25.20 9.16 -36.14
N ARG A 175 -23.97 8.87 -35.70
CA ARG A 175 -22.74 8.95 -36.52
C ARG A 175 -22.45 7.69 -37.33
N ASN A 176 -23.25 6.63 -37.17
CA ASN A 176 -23.16 5.39 -37.95
C ASN A 176 -21.75 4.76 -38.01
N LEU A 177 -21.03 4.71 -36.88
CA LEU A 177 -19.66 4.20 -36.80
C LEU A 177 -19.58 2.67 -37.07
N PRO A 178 -18.47 2.12 -37.56
CA PRO A 178 -18.28 0.67 -37.75
C PRO A 178 -18.49 -0.20 -36.50
N GLY A 179 -18.30 0.37 -35.30
CA GLY A 179 -18.57 -0.31 -34.03
C GLY A 179 -18.51 0.63 -32.84
N TYR A 180 -18.88 0.11 -31.66
CA TYR A 180 -19.06 0.89 -30.46
C TYR A 180 -18.43 0.21 -29.25
N ALA A 181 -17.79 1.00 -28.41
CA ALA A 181 -17.25 0.56 -27.13
C ALA A 181 -18.02 1.16 -25.96
N ILE A 182 -17.98 0.48 -24.83
CA ILE A 182 -18.53 0.92 -23.55
C ILE A 182 -17.33 1.18 -22.63
N GLY A 183 -17.03 2.47 -22.46
CA GLY A 183 -15.88 2.95 -21.67
C GLY A 183 -16.28 3.49 -20.30
N GLY A 184 -15.27 3.82 -19.48
CA GLY A 184 -15.50 4.37 -18.14
C GLY A 184 -16.20 3.39 -17.20
N LEU A 185 -15.86 2.09 -17.30
CA LEU A 185 -16.28 1.02 -16.40
C LEU A 185 -15.04 0.28 -15.88
N ALA A 186 -15.23 -0.62 -14.91
CA ALA A 186 -14.20 -1.31 -14.15
C ALA A 186 -13.22 -0.34 -13.44
N GLY A 187 -13.71 0.84 -13.06
CA GLY A 187 -12.95 1.96 -12.50
C GLY A 187 -13.08 2.13 -10.97
N GLY A 188 -13.83 1.25 -10.31
CA GLY A 188 -14.07 1.26 -8.87
C GLY A 188 -15.55 1.26 -8.46
N GLU A 189 -16.47 1.25 -9.44
CA GLU A 189 -17.90 1.14 -9.21
C GLU A 189 -18.31 -0.24 -8.68
N ASP A 190 -19.48 -0.30 -8.03
CA ASP A 190 -20.04 -1.56 -7.58
C ASP A 190 -20.52 -2.42 -8.76
N LYS A 191 -20.62 -3.73 -8.52
CA LYS A 191 -20.98 -4.69 -9.57
C LYS A 191 -22.41 -4.54 -10.06
N ASP A 192 -23.35 -4.06 -9.24
CA ASP A 192 -24.74 -3.85 -9.66
C ASP A 192 -24.84 -2.65 -10.63
N SER A 193 -24.12 -1.56 -10.37
CA SER A 193 -23.99 -0.45 -11.32
C SER A 193 -23.30 -0.88 -12.61
N PHE A 194 -22.20 -1.63 -12.52
CA PHE A 194 -21.45 -2.13 -13.67
C PHE A 194 -22.34 -2.91 -14.66
N TRP A 195 -23.04 -3.95 -14.21
CA TRP A 195 -23.81 -4.80 -15.15
C TRP A 195 -25.02 -4.06 -15.71
N ARG A 196 -25.63 -3.14 -14.94
CA ARG A 196 -26.76 -2.31 -15.42
C ARG A 196 -26.35 -1.39 -16.55
N VAL A 197 -25.20 -0.72 -16.43
CA VAL A 197 -24.67 0.12 -17.50
C VAL A 197 -24.37 -0.71 -18.74
N VAL A 198 -23.75 -1.88 -18.58
CA VAL A 198 -23.51 -2.80 -19.71
C VAL A 198 -24.82 -3.16 -20.39
N ALA A 199 -25.81 -3.65 -19.63
CA ALA A 199 -27.12 -4.06 -20.16
C ALA A 199 -27.87 -2.92 -20.87
N GLN A 200 -27.83 -1.73 -20.28
CA GLN A 200 -28.44 -0.53 -20.86
C GLN A 200 -27.77 -0.14 -22.18
N CYS A 201 -26.44 -0.08 -22.19
CA CYS A 201 -25.69 0.32 -23.37
C CYS A 201 -25.83 -0.70 -24.50
N THR A 202 -25.73 -2.00 -24.21
CA THR A 202 -25.89 -3.04 -25.24
C THR A 202 -27.31 -3.07 -25.83
N ALA A 203 -28.34 -2.78 -25.02
CA ALA A 203 -29.71 -2.65 -25.51
C ALA A 203 -29.93 -1.41 -26.39
N GLY A 204 -29.22 -0.30 -26.13
CA GLY A 204 -29.31 0.93 -26.92
C GLY A 204 -28.41 0.96 -28.17
N LEU A 205 -27.41 0.09 -28.25
CA LEU A 205 -26.47 0.03 -29.37
C LEU A 205 -26.97 -0.89 -30.50
N PRO A 206 -26.66 -0.60 -31.79
CA PRO A 206 -27.13 -1.40 -32.93
C PRO A 206 -26.70 -2.87 -32.83
N GLU A 207 -27.60 -3.79 -33.20
CA GLU A 207 -27.36 -5.24 -33.17
C GLU A 207 -26.49 -5.75 -34.31
N ASP A 208 -26.43 -5.00 -35.41
CA ASP A 208 -25.63 -5.31 -36.59
C ASP A 208 -24.17 -4.86 -36.46
N LYS A 209 -23.76 -4.36 -35.29
CA LYS A 209 -22.43 -3.79 -35.05
C LYS A 209 -21.78 -4.30 -33.76
N PRO A 210 -20.44 -4.43 -33.71
CA PRO A 210 -19.76 -4.93 -32.53
C PRO A 210 -19.88 -4.00 -31.32
N ARG A 211 -20.06 -4.61 -30.14
CA ARG A 211 -20.12 -3.94 -28.83
C ARG A 211 -18.93 -4.36 -27.97
N TYR A 212 -18.01 -3.44 -27.76
CA TYR A 212 -16.75 -3.65 -27.05
C TYR A 212 -16.80 -3.14 -25.61
N VAL A 213 -16.85 -4.02 -24.62
CA VAL A 213 -16.77 -3.62 -23.20
C VAL A 213 -15.31 -3.60 -22.76
N MET A 214 -14.80 -2.39 -22.52
CA MET A 214 -13.38 -2.15 -22.26
C MET A 214 -12.99 -2.51 -20.83
N GLY A 215 -11.81 -3.10 -20.63
CA GLY A 215 -11.23 -3.34 -19.31
C GLY A 215 -11.75 -4.58 -18.55
N VAL A 216 -12.61 -5.39 -19.18
CA VAL A 216 -13.19 -6.60 -18.56
C VAL A 216 -12.35 -7.83 -18.84
N GLY A 217 -11.76 -8.42 -17.78
CA GLY A 217 -10.84 -9.56 -17.89
C GLY A 217 -11.13 -10.76 -17.01
N TYR A 218 -12.06 -10.63 -16.05
CA TYR A 218 -12.38 -11.73 -15.16
C TYR A 218 -13.32 -12.72 -15.88
N PRO A 219 -13.06 -14.04 -15.85
CA PRO A 219 -13.86 -15.03 -16.59
C PRO A 219 -15.37 -14.91 -16.36
N LEU A 220 -15.80 -14.72 -15.11
CA LEU A 220 -17.20 -14.56 -14.76
C LEU A 220 -17.80 -13.30 -15.40
N ASP A 221 -17.07 -12.19 -15.39
CA ASP A 221 -17.55 -10.93 -15.96
C ASP A 221 -17.73 -11.04 -17.48
N ILE A 222 -16.81 -11.74 -18.17
CA ILE A 222 -16.94 -11.99 -19.60
C ILE A 222 -18.22 -12.77 -19.91
N VAL A 223 -18.46 -13.87 -19.20
CA VAL A 223 -19.67 -14.69 -19.40
C VAL A 223 -20.94 -13.86 -19.15
N VAL A 224 -20.95 -13.04 -18.09
CA VAL A 224 -22.09 -12.19 -17.77
C VAL A 224 -22.29 -11.09 -18.82
N CYS A 225 -21.24 -10.38 -19.21
CA CYS A 225 -21.33 -9.33 -20.23
C CYS A 225 -21.73 -9.91 -21.60
N SER A 226 -21.30 -11.12 -21.95
CA SER A 226 -21.74 -11.79 -23.18
C SER A 226 -23.23 -12.11 -23.13
N ALA A 227 -23.74 -12.55 -21.98
CA ALA A 227 -25.17 -12.77 -21.79
C ALA A 227 -25.98 -11.46 -21.88
N LEU A 228 -25.36 -10.33 -21.57
CA LEU A 228 -25.95 -8.99 -21.74
C LEU A 228 -25.76 -8.42 -23.16
N GLY A 229 -25.15 -9.16 -24.10
CA GLY A 229 -25.03 -8.77 -25.50
C GLY A 229 -23.74 -8.04 -25.89
N ALA A 230 -22.68 -8.12 -25.09
CA ALA A 230 -21.34 -7.64 -25.48
C ALA A 230 -20.57 -8.68 -26.32
N ASP A 231 -19.69 -8.21 -27.21
CA ASP A 231 -18.98 -9.05 -28.19
C ASP A 231 -17.46 -9.10 -27.98
N MET A 232 -16.88 -7.99 -27.53
CA MET A 232 -15.43 -7.81 -27.43
C MET A 232 -15.03 -7.41 -26.00
N TYR A 233 -13.87 -7.88 -25.56
CA TYR A 233 -13.30 -7.61 -24.24
C TYR A 233 -11.78 -7.53 -24.30
N ASP A 234 -11.18 -6.72 -23.44
CA ASP A 234 -9.73 -6.66 -23.24
C ASP A 234 -9.40 -6.55 -21.74
N CYS A 235 -8.27 -7.14 -21.35
CA CYS A 235 -7.71 -6.88 -20.04
C CYS A 235 -6.29 -7.44 -19.93
N VAL A 236 -5.48 -6.81 -19.09
CA VAL A 236 -4.18 -7.34 -18.68
C VAL A 236 -4.28 -8.43 -17.60
N TYR A 237 -5.47 -8.70 -17.06
CA TYR A 237 -5.69 -9.62 -15.94
C TYR A 237 -5.00 -10.99 -16.11
N PRO A 238 -5.11 -11.71 -17.24
CA PRO A 238 -4.50 -13.04 -17.38
C PRO A 238 -2.97 -13.02 -17.22
N THR A 239 -2.29 -12.05 -17.83
CA THR A 239 -0.82 -11.94 -17.79
C THR A 239 -0.32 -11.25 -16.51
N ARG A 240 -1.13 -10.40 -15.88
CA ARG A 240 -0.82 -9.82 -14.56
C ARG A 240 -0.89 -10.87 -13.47
N THR A 241 -1.97 -11.65 -13.43
CA THR A 241 -2.18 -12.71 -12.44
C THR A 241 -1.13 -13.83 -12.58
N ALA A 242 -0.71 -14.14 -13.81
CA ALA A 242 0.41 -15.05 -14.07
C ALA A 242 1.72 -14.63 -13.38
N ARG A 243 2.07 -13.32 -13.37
CA ARG A 243 3.28 -12.82 -12.70
C ARG A 243 3.22 -12.93 -11.18
N PHE A 244 2.02 -12.98 -10.61
CA PHE A 244 1.84 -13.29 -9.20
C PHE A 244 1.86 -14.80 -8.90
N GLY A 245 2.18 -15.64 -9.89
CA GLY A 245 2.25 -17.09 -9.72
C GLY A 245 0.87 -17.73 -9.61
N THR A 246 -0.13 -17.18 -10.30
CA THR A 246 -1.52 -17.67 -10.25
C THR A 246 -2.01 -18.06 -11.65
N ALA A 247 -2.54 -19.26 -11.76
CA ALA A 247 -3.09 -19.83 -12.98
C ALA A 247 -4.64 -19.78 -12.98
N LEU A 248 -5.24 -19.55 -14.14
CA LEU A 248 -6.69 -19.64 -14.33
C LEU A 248 -7.11 -21.09 -14.57
N VAL A 249 -8.17 -21.53 -13.89
CA VAL A 249 -8.73 -22.89 -14.00
C VAL A 249 -10.27 -22.82 -14.03
N PRO A 250 -10.97 -23.85 -14.53
CA PRO A 250 -12.44 -23.83 -14.61
C PRO A 250 -13.15 -23.57 -13.28
N GLU A 251 -12.53 -23.92 -12.15
CA GLU A 251 -13.04 -23.70 -10.79
C GLU A 251 -12.62 -22.35 -10.17
N GLY A 252 -11.90 -21.50 -10.94
CA GLY A 252 -11.47 -20.17 -10.51
C GLY A 252 -9.96 -19.98 -10.69
N ILE A 253 -9.23 -19.92 -9.58
CA ILE A 253 -7.79 -19.63 -9.59
C ILE A 253 -6.98 -20.67 -8.82
N LEU A 254 -5.80 -21.00 -9.35
CA LEU A 254 -4.83 -21.88 -8.73
C LEU A 254 -3.55 -21.09 -8.38
N LYS A 255 -3.25 -20.97 -7.09
CA LYS A 255 -2.08 -20.21 -6.60
C LYS A 255 -0.85 -21.12 -6.52
N LEU A 256 0.01 -21.08 -7.54
CA LEU A 256 1.17 -21.95 -7.64
C LEU A 256 2.29 -21.66 -6.64
N LYS A 257 2.28 -20.50 -5.95
CA LYS A 257 3.23 -20.20 -4.86
C LYS A 257 2.92 -20.92 -3.54
N GLN A 258 1.76 -21.57 -3.42
CA GLN A 258 1.40 -22.28 -2.19
C GLN A 258 2.22 -23.57 -2.03
N ASN A 259 2.66 -23.87 -0.82
CA ASN A 259 3.45 -25.07 -0.51
C ASN A 259 2.74 -26.38 -0.90
N ALA A 260 1.40 -26.40 -0.92
CA ALA A 260 0.64 -27.56 -1.38
C ALA A 260 0.96 -27.95 -2.83
N MET A 261 1.50 -27.04 -3.63
CA MET A 261 1.89 -27.29 -5.02
C MET A 261 3.30 -27.85 -5.14
N ALA A 262 4.13 -27.78 -4.09
CA ALA A 262 5.55 -28.13 -4.16
C ALA A 262 5.83 -29.59 -4.57
N THR A 263 4.89 -30.48 -4.29
CA THR A 263 4.96 -31.92 -4.65
C THR A 263 3.77 -32.37 -5.49
N ASP A 264 2.95 -31.44 -6.02
CA ASP A 264 1.81 -31.78 -6.86
C ASP A 264 2.27 -32.05 -8.31
N GLU A 265 2.32 -33.32 -8.68
CA GLU A 265 2.75 -33.76 -10.02
C GLU A 265 1.68 -33.58 -11.10
N ARG A 266 0.46 -33.17 -10.74
CA ARG A 266 -0.61 -32.94 -11.73
C ARG A 266 -0.33 -31.70 -12.59
N PRO A 267 -0.87 -31.61 -13.81
CA PRO A 267 -0.85 -30.38 -14.59
C PRO A 267 -1.75 -29.30 -13.94
N ILE A 268 -1.67 -28.06 -14.41
CA ILE A 268 -2.56 -26.97 -13.93
C ILE A 268 -4.03 -27.38 -14.10
N ASP A 269 -4.41 -27.80 -15.31
CA ASP A 269 -5.73 -28.30 -15.67
C ASP A 269 -5.56 -29.50 -16.61
N PRO A 270 -6.01 -30.71 -16.22
CA PRO A 270 -5.87 -31.92 -17.04
C PRO A 270 -6.71 -31.89 -18.33
N THR A 271 -7.73 -31.03 -18.39
CA THR A 271 -8.56 -30.83 -19.58
C THR A 271 -7.95 -29.80 -20.55
N CYS A 272 -6.86 -29.14 -20.16
CA CYS A 272 -6.25 -28.09 -20.95
C CYS A 272 -5.23 -28.63 -21.95
N PRO A 273 -5.45 -28.44 -23.27
CA PRO A 273 -4.55 -28.97 -24.29
C PRO A 273 -3.33 -28.07 -24.53
N CYS A 274 -3.14 -27.01 -23.73
CA CYS A 274 -2.06 -26.04 -23.93
C CYS A 274 -0.70 -26.68 -23.65
N MET A 275 0.35 -26.17 -24.29
CA MET A 275 1.73 -26.65 -24.12
C MET A 275 2.16 -26.75 -22.65
N VAL A 276 1.68 -25.83 -21.80
CA VAL A 276 2.04 -25.80 -20.38
C VAL A 276 1.44 -26.97 -19.62
N CYS A 277 0.14 -27.25 -19.80
CA CYS A 277 -0.54 -28.35 -19.13
C CYS A 277 -0.12 -29.73 -19.67
N LYS A 278 0.37 -29.81 -20.90
CA LYS A 278 0.89 -31.06 -21.47
C LYS A 278 2.27 -31.44 -20.95
N ASN A 279 3.12 -30.44 -20.69
CA ASN A 279 4.55 -30.67 -20.49
C ASN A 279 5.05 -30.39 -19.07
N TYR A 280 4.30 -29.65 -18.24
CA TYR A 280 4.77 -29.24 -16.92
C TYR A 280 3.78 -29.56 -15.80
N THR A 281 4.34 -29.95 -14.66
CA THR A 281 3.60 -30.23 -13.42
C THR A 281 3.45 -28.96 -12.58
N ARG A 282 2.46 -28.95 -11.68
CA ARG A 282 2.29 -27.88 -10.68
C ARG A 282 3.52 -27.73 -9.78
N ALA A 283 4.18 -28.83 -9.42
CA ALA A 283 5.43 -28.85 -8.66
C ALA A 283 6.59 -28.14 -9.37
N TYR A 284 6.78 -28.43 -10.66
CA TYR A 284 7.79 -27.74 -11.46
C TYR A 284 7.50 -26.24 -11.55
N LEU A 285 6.25 -25.89 -11.85
CA LEU A 285 5.83 -24.50 -11.95
C LEU A 285 5.94 -23.76 -10.60
N HIS A 286 5.63 -24.41 -9.46
CA HIS A 286 5.82 -23.87 -8.12
C HIS A 286 7.29 -23.45 -7.87
N CYS A 287 8.22 -24.29 -8.30
CA CYS A 287 9.66 -23.99 -8.21
C CYS A 287 10.03 -22.75 -9.02
N LEU A 288 9.52 -22.63 -10.25
CA LEU A 288 9.84 -21.51 -11.14
C LEU A 288 9.19 -20.19 -10.74
N VAL A 289 7.89 -20.18 -10.40
CA VAL A 289 7.16 -18.92 -10.12
C VAL A 289 7.68 -18.14 -8.91
N THR A 290 8.54 -18.76 -8.10
CA THR A 290 9.18 -18.13 -6.94
C THR A 290 10.60 -17.63 -7.22
N LYS A 291 11.23 -18.06 -8.33
CA LYS A 291 12.67 -17.91 -8.56
C LYS A 291 13.05 -17.43 -9.96
N ASP A 292 12.17 -17.56 -10.96
CA ASP A 292 12.53 -17.39 -12.36
C ASP A 292 11.40 -16.74 -13.18
N ALA A 293 11.76 -15.87 -14.13
CA ALA A 293 10.84 -15.22 -15.05
C ALA A 293 10.06 -16.23 -15.93
N MET A 294 10.65 -17.39 -16.24
CA MET A 294 10.03 -18.47 -16.99
C MET A 294 8.72 -18.95 -16.37
N GLY A 295 8.62 -18.96 -15.03
CA GLY A 295 7.36 -19.32 -14.35
C GLY A 295 6.22 -18.39 -14.74
N SER A 296 6.50 -17.08 -14.83
CA SER A 296 5.50 -16.08 -15.22
C SER A 296 5.13 -16.14 -16.71
N GLN A 297 6.09 -16.52 -17.58
CA GLN A 297 5.88 -16.70 -19.00
C GLN A 297 5.00 -17.93 -19.30
N LEU A 298 5.32 -19.09 -18.71
CA LEU A 298 4.52 -20.30 -18.83
C LEU A 298 3.10 -20.07 -18.31
N LEU A 299 2.94 -19.40 -17.17
CA LEU A 299 1.61 -19.06 -16.68
C LEU A 299 0.86 -18.06 -17.57
N SER A 300 1.56 -17.12 -18.21
CA SER A 300 0.92 -16.18 -19.15
C SER A 300 0.39 -16.92 -20.38
N TYR A 301 1.17 -17.87 -20.91
CA TYR A 301 0.74 -18.75 -22.00
C TYR A 301 -0.52 -19.54 -21.62
N HIS A 302 -0.50 -20.21 -20.46
CA HIS A 302 -1.64 -20.98 -19.96
C HIS A 302 -2.88 -20.11 -19.75
N ASN A 303 -2.74 -18.98 -19.04
CA ASN A 303 -3.88 -18.11 -18.72
C ASN A 303 -4.52 -17.54 -19.99
N LEU A 304 -3.73 -17.15 -21.00
CA LEU A 304 -4.29 -16.68 -22.26
C LEU A 304 -4.94 -17.83 -23.06
N SER A 305 -4.35 -19.02 -23.06
CA SER A 305 -4.97 -20.20 -23.66
C SER A 305 -6.32 -20.53 -23.02
N PHE A 306 -6.42 -20.43 -21.69
CA PHE A 306 -7.68 -20.57 -20.96
C PHE A 306 -8.72 -19.54 -21.43
N MET A 307 -8.34 -18.26 -21.53
CA MET A 307 -9.27 -17.21 -21.97
C MET A 307 -9.72 -17.41 -23.42
N MET A 308 -8.83 -17.81 -24.33
CA MET A 308 -9.20 -18.09 -25.73
C MET A 308 -10.17 -19.27 -25.83
N ARG A 309 -9.96 -20.33 -25.04
CA ARG A 309 -10.90 -21.45 -24.95
C ARG A 309 -12.24 -21.03 -24.38
N LEU A 310 -12.25 -20.28 -23.27
CA LEU A 310 -13.48 -19.76 -22.68
C LEU A 310 -14.31 -18.97 -23.71
N SER A 311 -13.68 -18.02 -24.42
CA SER A 311 -14.36 -17.24 -25.45
C SER A 311 -14.87 -18.09 -26.61
N ARG A 312 -14.09 -19.07 -27.07
CA ARG A 312 -14.51 -20.00 -28.13
C ARG A 312 -15.68 -20.87 -27.68
N ASP A 313 -15.58 -21.48 -26.51
CA ASP A 313 -16.58 -22.43 -26.01
C ASP A 313 -17.90 -21.69 -25.70
N LEU A 314 -17.80 -20.44 -25.22
CA LEU A 314 -18.92 -19.50 -25.11
C LEU A 314 -19.55 -19.25 -26.49
N HIS A 315 -18.77 -18.85 -27.49
CA HIS A 315 -19.27 -18.56 -28.83
C HIS A 315 -19.93 -19.79 -29.48
N MET A 316 -19.30 -20.96 -29.38
CA MET A 316 -19.85 -22.21 -29.90
C MET A 316 -21.18 -22.58 -29.22
N SER A 317 -21.32 -22.32 -27.92
CA SER A 317 -22.59 -22.57 -27.23
C SER A 317 -23.73 -21.68 -27.72
N ILE A 318 -23.44 -20.47 -28.20
CA ILE A 318 -24.42 -19.58 -28.84
C ILE A 318 -24.82 -20.14 -30.21
N ILE A 319 -23.84 -20.51 -31.05
CA ILE A 319 -24.09 -21.11 -32.37
C ILE A 319 -24.94 -22.39 -32.27
N GLU A 320 -24.64 -23.22 -31.27
CA GLU A 320 -25.31 -24.49 -31.04
C GLU A 320 -26.65 -24.35 -30.28
N GLY A 321 -27.10 -23.13 -29.97
CA GLY A 321 -28.38 -22.87 -29.29
C GLY A 321 -28.43 -23.38 -27.84
N ARG A 322 -27.28 -23.51 -27.18
CA ARG A 322 -27.12 -24.05 -25.81
C ARG A 322 -26.38 -23.12 -24.85
N PHE A 323 -26.46 -21.81 -25.09
CA PHE A 323 -25.78 -20.82 -24.27
C PHE A 323 -26.28 -20.79 -22.81
N PRO A 324 -27.60 -20.87 -22.51
CA PRO A 324 -28.08 -20.99 -21.13
C PRO A 324 -27.50 -22.20 -20.38
N GLU A 325 -27.35 -23.35 -21.04
CA GLU A 325 -26.72 -24.56 -20.48
C GLU A 325 -25.25 -24.33 -20.18
N PHE A 326 -24.53 -23.65 -21.09
CA PHE A 326 -23.13 -23.29 -20.90
C PHE A 326 -22.97 -22.37 -19.67
N VAL A 327 -23.80 -21.34 -19.54
CA VAL A 327 -23.78 -20.42 -18.39
C VAL A 327 -24.04 -21.17 -17.09
N ARG A 328 -25.07 -22.03 -17.04
CA ARG A 328 -25.35 -22.87 -15.87
C ARG A 328 -24.18 -23.79 -15.52
N GLY A 329 -23.58 -24.43 -16.52
CA GLY A 329 -22.40 -25.29 -16.35
C GLY A 329 -21.19 -24.51 -15.80
N PHE A 330 -20.91 -23.33 -16.37
CA PHE A 330 -19.85 -22.45 -15.91
C PHE A 330 -20.05 -22.00 -14.45
N LEU A 331 -21.27 -21.55 -14.10
CA LEU A 331 -21.59 -21.12 -12.74
C LEU A 331 -21.50 -22.27 -11.73
N ARG A 332 -21.90 -23.49 -12.09
CA ARG A 332 -21.72 -24.68 -11.22
C ARG A 332 -20.25 -24.99 -10.95
N MET A 333 -19.37 -24.79 -11.94
CA MET A 333 -17.92 -24.98 -11.74
C MET A 333 -17.30 -23.88 -10.88
N GLN A 334 -17.69 -22.62 -11.09
CA GLN A 334 -17.16 -21.48 -10.32
C GLN A 334 -17.72 -21.41 -8.88
N PHE A 335 -18.98 -21.81 -8.70
CA PHE A 335 -19.72 -21.75 -7.44
C PHE A 335 -20.32 -23.13 -7.11
N PRO A 336 -19.49 -24.15 -6.81
CA PRO A 336 -19.98 -25.51 -6.57
C PRO A 336 -20.90 -25.64 -5.33
N LYS A 337 -20.90 -24.64 -4.44
CA LYS A 337 -21.80 -24.57 -3.28
C LYS A 337 -23.11 -23.83 -3.57
N GLY A 338 -23.29 -23.31 -4.78
CA GLY A 338 -24.45 -22.51 -5.17
C GLY A 338 -24.48 -21.10 -4.56
N ASP A 339 -23.33 -20.60 -4.10
CA ASP A 339 -23.10 -19.27 -3.53
C ASP A 339 -22.85 -18.19 -4.61
N ILE A 340 -23.68 -18.22 -5.65
CA ILE A 340 -23.59 -17.29 -6.80
C ILE A 340 -23.84 -15.85 -6.33
N PRO A 341 -23.01 -14.85 -6.67
CA PRO A 341 -23.19 -13.47 -6.23
C PRO A 341 -24.53 -12.86 -6.67
N LYS A 342 -25.11 -11.98 -5.83
CA LYS A 342 -26.41 -11.33 -6.10
C LYS A 342 -26.45 -10.60 -7.44
N TRP A 343 -25.41 -9.83 -7.76
CA TRP A 343 -25.32 -9.08 -9.01
C TRP A 343 -25.34 -9.98 -10.25
N VAL A 344 -24.74 -11.18 -10.18
CA VAL A 344 -24.78 -12.18 -11.26
C VAL A 344 -26.21 -12.68 -11.44
N ARG A 345 -26.90 -13.00 -10.34
CA ARG A 345 -28.30 -13.43 -10.41
C ARG A 345 -29.19 -12.37 -11.04
N ASN A 346 -29.02 -11.11 -10.62
CA ASN A 346 -29.77 -9.99 -11.19
C ASN A 346 -29.47 -9.81 -12.70
N ALA A 347 -28.20 -9.87 -13.09
CA ALA A 347 -27.80 -9.76 -14.49
C ALA A 347 -28.36 -10.91 -15.36
N MET A 348 -28.38 -12.14 -14.84
CA MET A 348 -28.94 -13.29 -15.56
C MET A 348 -30.46 -13.19 -15.75
N VAL A 349 -31.18 -12.62 -14.77
CA VAL A 349 -32.62 -12.31 -14.93
C VAL A 349 -32.84 -11.34 -16.09
N VAL A 350 -32.02 -10.29 -16.18
CA VAL A 350 -32.10 -9.33 -17.29
C VAL A 350 -31.69 -9.96 -18.63
N ALA A 351 -30.71 -10.86 -18.62
CA ALA A 351 -30.32 -11.63 -19.80
C ALA A 351 -31.34 -12.73 -20.21
N GLY A 352 -32.40 -12.96 -19.43
CA GLY A 352 -33.39 -14.00 -19.69
C GLY A 352 -32.87 -15.43 -19.48
N ILE A 353 -31.85 -15.64 -18.64
CA ILE A 353 -31.26 -16.95 -18.34
C ILE A 353 -31.65 -17.38 -16.93
N ASP A 354 -32.45 -18.44 -16.81
CA ASP A 354 -32.79 -19.02 -15.51
C ASP A 354 -31.62 -19.83 -14.93
N ILE A 355 -31.14 -19.40 -13.76
CA ILE A 355 -30.07 -20.04 -13.01
C ILE A 355 -30.51 -20.50 -11.61
N SER A 356 -31.82 -20.56 -11.36
CA SER A 356 -32.40 -20.98 -10.07
C SER A 356 -31.87 -22.34 -9.60
N GLU A 357 -31.75 -23.31 -10.51
CA GLU A 357 -31.17 -24.64 -10.26
C GLU A 357 -29.70 -24.64 -9.83
N CYS A 358 -28.97 -23.55 -10.06
CA CYS A 358 -27.57 -23.42 -9.67
C CYS A 358 -27.41 -22.76 -8.29
N CYS A 359 -28.49 -22.19 -7.73
CA CYS A 359 -28.46 -21.53 -6.44
C CYS A 359 -28.75 -22.52 -5.31
N ALA A 360 -28.09 -22.37 -4.16
CA ALA A 360 -28.46 -23.12 -2.96
C ALA A 360 -29.90 -22.78 -2.53
N PRO A 361 -30.71 -23.75 -2.04
CA PRO A 361 -32.05 -23.47 -1.56
C PRO A 361 -32.00 -22.41 -0.46
N ALA A 362 -32.77 -21.33 -0.66
CA ALA A 362 -32.83 -20.22 0.27
C ALA A 362 -33.18 -20.75 1.67
N LYS A 363 -32.32 -20.47 2.66
CA LYS A 363 -32.73 -20.57 4.06
C LYS A 363 -33.84 -19.53 4.26
N CYS A 364 -35.07 -20.01 4.33
CA CYS A 364 -36.36 -19.29 4.41
C CYS A 364 -36.41 -18.20 5.53
N PRO A 365 -37.40 -17.30 5.56
CA PRO A 365 -37.61 -16.17 4.64
C PRO A 365 -37.87 -14.84 5.38
N ARG A 366 -37.26 -13.73 4.94
CA ARG A 366 -37.78 -12.36 5.18
C ARG A 366 -37.75 -11.44 3.97
N ASP A 367 -37.19 -11.86 2.83
CA ASP A 367 -36.94 -10.96 1.71
C ASP A 367 -38.07 -10.94 0.65
N ALA A 368 -39.27 -11.39 1.01
CA ALA A 368 -40.43 -11.42 0.13
C ALA A 368 -41.56 -10.53 0.67
N MET A 369 -41.31 -9.22 0.78
CA MET A 369 -42.29 -8.12 0.72
C MET A 369 -41.59 -6.83 1.16
N GLU A 370 -41.08 -6.05 0.21
CA GLU A 370 -40.99 -4.58 0.31
C GLU A 370 -40.61 -4.02 -1.07
N VAL A 371 -41.63 -3.92 -1.93
CA VAL A 371 -41.64 -3.01 -3.07
C VAL A 371 -42.41 -1.79 -2.60
N ALA A 372 -41.71 -0.74 -2.16
CA ALA A 372 -42.11 0.67 -2.21
C ALA A 372 -41.21 1.52 -1.30
N GLY A 373 -40.49 2.46 -1.90
CA GLY A 373 -40.01 3.72 -1.34
C GLY A 373 -39.47 3.77 0.08
N THR A 374 -38.15 3.86 0.23
CA THR A 374 -37.52 4.75 1.22
C THR A 374 -36.06 5.02 0.89
N ASP A 375 -35.65 6.24 1.20
CA ASP A 375 -34.31 6.82 1.23
C ASP A 375 -33.26 5.86 1.81
N ILE A 376 -32.09 5.74 1.16
CA ILE A 376 -30.95 4.99 1.71
C ILE A 376 -29.64 5.72 1.42
N SER A 377 -29.45 6.83 2.14
CA SER A 377 -28.12 7.23 2.58
C SER A 377 -27.60 6.14 3.53
N GLU A 378 -26.59 5.36 3.11
CA GLU A 378 -25.55 4.69 3.92
C GLU A 378 -25.08 3.39 3.22
N ILE A 379 -23.75 3.13 3.28
CA ILE A 379 -23.03 1.83 3.12
C ILE A 379 -22.55 1.48 1.68
N CYS A 380 -21.27 1.15 1.35
CA CYS A 380 -20.02 0.95 2.10
C CYS A 380 -18.74 0.91 1.18
N PRO A 381 -17.51 0.91 1.75
CA PRO A 381 -16.20 1.17 1.11
C PRO A 381 -15.42 -0.14 0.72
N PRO A 382 -14.15 -0.11 0.24
CA PRO A 382 -13.55 -1.11 -0.66
C PRO A 382 -13.24 -2.47 0.00
N THR A 383 -13.27 -3.53 -0.81
CA THR A 383 -13.11 -4.93 -0.38
C THR A 383 -11.66 -5.26 0.04
N ASN A 384 -11.45 -5.32 1.35
CA ASN A 384 -10.28 -5.96 1.97
C ASN A 384 -10.21 -7.46 1.60
N PRO A 385 -9.02 -8.09 1.61
CA PRO A 385 -8.90 -9.55 1.45
C PRO A 385 -9.80 -10.26 2.48
N PRO A 386 -10.31 -11.47 2.18
CA PRO A 386 -11.17 -12.19 3.10
C PRO A 386 -10.44 -12.35 4.45
N PRO A 387 -11.15 -12.25 5.59
CA PRO A 387 -10.54 -12.35 6.90
C PRO A 387 -9.87 -13.73 7.02
N ALA A 388 -8.55 -13.76 6.87
CA ALA A 388 -7.76 -14.91 7.25
C ALA A 388 -7.81 -14.97 8.78
N GLY A 389 -8.36 -16.06 9.32
CA GLY A 389 -8.25 -16.35 10.75
C GLY A 389 -6.79 -16.46 11.19
N ALA A 390 -6.58 -16.71 12.48
CA ALA A 390 -5.24 -16.77 13.04
C ALA A 390 -4.34 -17.76 12.30
N LYS A 391 -3.08 -17.38 12.05
CA LYS A 391 -2.06 -18.30 11.51
C LYS A 391 -1.80 -19.38 12.56
N LEU A 392 -2.16 -20.61 12.24
CA LEU A 392 -2.24 -21.70 13.23
C LEU A 392 -0.90 -22.02 13.89
N PHE A 393 0.20 -22.06 13.13
CA PHE A 393 1.52 -22.37 13.70
C PHE A 393 2.02 -21.26 14.66
N PRO A 394 2.08 -19.97 14.25
CA PRO A 394 2.36 -18.88 15.19
C PRO A 394 1.43 -18.88 16.41
N LEU A 395 0.13 -19.12 16.21
CA LEU A 395 -0.86 -19.14 17.29
C LEU A 395 -0.52 -20.21 18.33
N LEU A 396 -0.29 -21.44 17.88
CA LEU A 396 0.03 -22.56 18.76
C LEU A 396 1.31 -22.31 19.55
N VAL A 397 2.34 -21.76 18.90
CA VAL A 397 3.61 -21.43 19.57
C VAL A 397 3.41 -20.33 20.61
N SER A 398 2.70 -19.24 20.28
CA SER A 398 2.44 -18.15 21.23
C SER A 398 1.67 -18.62 22.46
N LEU A 399 0.62 -19.45 22.26
CA LEU A 399 -0.13 -20.05 23.35
C LEU A 399 0.71 -21.04 24.17
N ALA A 400 1.53 -21.86 23.50
CA ALA A 400 2.40 -22.83 24.17
C ALA A 400 3.40 -22.14 25.10
N VAL A 401 3.95 -20.97 24.74
CA VAL A 401 4.82 -20.18 25.62
C VAL A 401 4.10 -19.81 26.92
N GLY A 402 2.89 -19.25 26.81
CA GLY A 402 2.09 -18.90 28.00
C GLY A 402 1.76 -20.12 28.87
N LEU A 403 1.29 -21.20 28.25
CA LEU A 403 0.92 -22.43 28.96
C LEU A 403 2.13 -23.09 29.62
N ALA A 404 3.29 -23.10 28.96
CA ALA A 404 4.53 -23.63 29.52
C ALA A 404 4.93 -22.84 30.77
N VAL A 405 4.88 -21.51 30.75
CA VAL A 405 5.16 -20.69 31.94
C VAL A 405 4.14 -20.95 33.06
N ARG A 406 2.87 -21.15 32.71
CA ARG A 406 1.80 -21.35 33.70
C ARG A 406 1.84 -22.71 34.39
N PHE A 407 2.20 -23.77 33.66
CA PHE A 407 2.03 -25.15 34.10
C PHE A 407 3.34 -25.97 34.16
N LEU A 408 4.35 -25.64 33.35
CA LEU A 408 5.61 -26.39 33.30
C LEU A 408 6.74 -25.70 34.07
N ALA A 409 6.79 -24.37 34.05
CA ALA A 409 7.81 -23.62 34.77
C ALA A 409 7.51 -23.57 36.28
N PRO A 410 8.50 -23.90 37.15
CA PRO A 410 8.29 -23.85 38.58
C PRO A 410 8.12 -22.40 39.05
N ARG A 411 6.96 -22.10 39.65
CA ARG A 411 6.68 -20.78 40.22
C ARG A 411 7.61 -20.53 41.42
N PRO A 412 8.35 -19.42 41.47
CA PRO A 412 9.10 -19.00 42.64
C PRO A 412 8.21 -18.84 43.88
N ARG A 413 8.75 -19.13 45.07
CA ARG A 413 7.97 -19.02 46.33
C ARG A 413 7.57 -17.57 46.65
N ASP A 414 8.37 -16.61 46.21
CA ASP A 414 8.19 -15.19 46.49
C ASP A 414 7.21 -14.50 45.52
N VAL A 415 6.59 -15.26 44.60
CA VAL A 415 5.70 -14.74 43.56
C VAL A 415 4.30 -15.31 43.71
N SER A 416 3.29 -14.43 43.76
CA SER A 416 1.89 -14.85 43.90
C SER A 416 1.37 -15.61 42.67
N LEU A 417 0.29 -16.40 42.84
CA LEU A 417 -0.32 -17.12 41.71
C LEU A 417 -0.91 -16.15 40.67
N GLN A 418 -1.54 -15.07 41.13
CA GLN A 418 -2.11 -14.04 40.27
C GLN A 418 -1.02 -13.35 39.45
N SER A 419 0.09 -12.97 40.10
CA SER A 419 1.26 -12.38 39.48
C SER A 419 1.87 -13.29 38.40
N TRP A 420 2.01 -14.60 38.71
CA TRP A 420 2.56 -15.59 37.78
C TRP A 420 1.64 -15.86 36.58
N GLN A 421 0.32 -15.84 36.82
CA GLN A 421 -0.67 -16.00 35.75
C GLN A 421 -0.70 -14.79 34.82
N LEU A 422 -0.62 -13.56 35.37
CA LEU A 422 -0.49 -12.36 34.56
C LEU A 422 0.80 -12.41 33.71
N LEU A 423 1.91 -12.86 34.29
CA LEU A 423 3.19 -13.01 33.56
C LEU A 423 3.06 -14.00 32.40
N SER A 424 2.38 -15.14 32.61
CA SER A 424 2.12 -16.12 31.56
C SER A 424 1.30 -15.52 30.40
N ILE A 425 0.20 -14.81 30.70
CA ILE A 425 -0.64 -14.18 29.68
C ILE A 425 0.13 -13.07 28.95
N PHE A 426 0.90 -12.27 29.69
CA PHE A 426 1.76 -11.24 29.12
C PHE A 426 2.80 -11.84 28.17
N LEU A 427 3.52 -12.89 28.56
CA LEU A 427 4.50 -13.57 27.71
C LEU A 427 3.88 -14.23 26.47
N SER A 428 2.69 -14.81 26.59
CA SER A 428 1.92 -15.29 25.44
C SER A 428 1.56 -14.14 24.50
N THR A 429 1.17 -12.99 25.07
CA THR A 429 0.84 -11.78 24.29
C THR A 429 2.07 -11.30 23.54
N ILE A 430 3.21 -11.12 24.22
CA ILE A 430 4.49 -10.75 23.61
C ILE A 430 4.91 -11.74 22.53
N ALA A 431 4.86 -13.05 22.80
CA ALA A 431 5.23 -14.07 21.84
C ALA A 431 4.39 -13.98 20.55
N GLY A 432 3.08 -13.70 20.65
CA GLY A 432 2.28 -13.50 19.45
C GLY A 432 2.49 -12.16 18.78
N LEU A 433 2.85 -11.09 19.49
CA LEU A 433 3.25 -9.84 18.84
C LEU A 433 4.51 -10.02 17.97
N VAL A 434 5.42 -10.90 18.40
CA VAL A 434 6.63 -11.26 17.64
C VAL A 434 6.32 -12.22 16.48
N LEU A 435 5.54 -13.28 16.74
CA LEU A 435 5.29 -14.34 15.75
C LEU A 435 4.16 -14.00 14.76
N GLY A 436 3.34 -13.00 15.06
CA GLY A 436 2.26 -12.50 14.21
C GLY A 436 1.18 -13.53 13.85
N PRO A 437 0.50 -14.18 14.82
CA PRO A 437 -0.62 -15.07 14.56
C PRO A 437 -1.85 -14.31 14.04
N LEU A 438 -2.03 -13.06 14.46
CA LEU A 438 -3.10 -12.14 14.10
C LEU A 438 -2.54 -10.72 13.98
N PRO A 439 -3.29 -9.75 13.42
CA PRO A 439 -2.97 -8.34 13.54
C PRO A 439 -2.73 -7.93 15.01
N VAL A 440 -1.84 -6.96 15.23
CA VAL A 440 -1.31 -6.57 16.54
C VAL A 440 -2.43 -6.19 17.53
N GLY A 441 -3.34 -5.29 17.13
CA GLY A 441 -4.54 -4.94 17.91
C GLY A 441 -5.40 -6.14 18.28
N ALA A 442 -5.66 -7.03 17.31
CA ALA A 442 -6.50 -8.21 17.53
C ALA A 442 -5.86 -9.20 18.51
N TRP A 443 -4.55 -9.44 18.40
CA TRP A 443 -3.84 -10.33 19.32
C TRP A 443 -3.76 -9.76 20.74
N ALA A 444 -3.47 -8.47 20.87
CA ALA A 444 -3.47 -7.80 22.17
C ALA A 444 -4.86 -7.88 22.83
N PHE A 445 -5.93 -7.66 22.07
CA PHE A 445 -7.29 -7.79 22.60
C PHE A 445 -7.61 -9.21 23.10
N LEU A 446 -7.10 -10.26 22.44
CA LEU A 446 -7.22 -11.64 22.96
C LEU A 446 -6.45 -11.81 24.28
N GLY A 447 -5.26 -11.22 24.41
CA GLY A 447 -4.52 -11.17 25.67
C GLY A 447 -5.32 -10.48 26.79
N LEU A 448 -5.90 -9.31 26.51
CA LEU A 448 -6.77 -8.60 27.44
C LEU A 448 -8.00 -9.44 27.84
N THR A 449 -8.62 -10.09 26.86
CA THR A 449 -9.76 -10.99 27.07
C THR A 449 -9.36 -12.14 27.99
N ALA A 450 -8.19 -12.75 27.78
CA ALA A 450 -7.67 -13.81 28.63
C ALA A 450 -7.42 -13.33 30.07
N VAL A 451 -6.87 -12.13 30.26
CA VAL A 451 -6.67 -11.54 31.59
C VAL A 451 -7.99 -11.43 32.37
N VAL A 452 -9.04 -10.92 31.72
CA VAL A 452 -10.36 -10.74 32.35
C VAL A 452 -11.08 -12.07 32.53
N ALA A 453 -11.10 -12.93 31.51
CA ALA A 453 -11.81 -14.21 31.53
C ALA A 453 -11.22 -15.20 32.54
N THR A 454 -9.92 -15.10 32.82
CA THR A 454 -9.26 -15.92 33.84
C THR A 454 -9.32 -15.30 35.23
N HIS A 455 -10.03 -14.17 35.39
CA HIS A 455 -10.10 -13.39 36.63
C HIS A 455 -8.73 -12.98 37.19
N THR A 456 -7.73 -12.83 36.30
CA THR A 456 -6.39 -12.39 36.68
C THR A 456 -6.42 -10.93 37.12
N LEU A 457 -7.21 -10.09 36.43
CA LEU A 457 -7.51 -8.72 36.83
C LEU A 457 -9.01 -8.42 36.68
N PRO A 458 -9.58 -7.54 37.52
CA PRO A 458 -10.90 -6.96 37.28
C PRO A 458 -10.95 -6.20 35.96
N PHE A 459 -12.15 -6.09 35.36
CA PHE A 459 -12.35 -5.36 34.10
C PHE A 459 -11.79 -3.93 34.15
N ALA A 460 -12.09 -3.18 35.22
CA ALA A 460 -11.60 -1.80 35.38
C ALA A 460 -10.07 -1.71 35.44
N ALA A 461 -9.41 -2.67 36.10
CA ALA A 461 -7.95 -2.70 36.17
C ALA A 461 -7.31 -3.14 34.84
N ALA A 462 -7.97 -4.02 34.09
CA ALA A 462 -7.50 -4.45 32.78
C ALA A 462 -7.60 -3.32 31.72
N PHE A 463 -8.61 -2.45 31.83
CA PHE A 463 -8.84 -1.34 30.90
C PHE A 463 -8.29 0.02 31.37
N SER A 464 -7.68 0.11 32.55
CA SER A 464 -7.27 1.41 33.13
C SER A 464 -6.28 2.19 32.27
N ALA A 465 -5.48 1.51 31.45
CA ALA A 465 -4.52 2.15 30.57
C ALA A 465 -5.16 2.86 29.36
N PHE A 466 -6.42 2.59 29.00
CA PHE A 466 -7.09 3.27 27.88
C PHE A 466 -7.38 4.76 28.16
N THR A 467 -7.35 5.18 29.43
CA THR A 467 -7.53 6.58 29.83
C THR A 467 -6.20 7.30 30.06
N ASN A 468 -5.09 6.73 29.57
CA ASN A 468 -3.75 7.27 29.82
C ASN A 468 -3.43 8.48 28.93
N GLU A 469 -2.93 9.56 29.54
CA GLU A 469 -2.60 10.81 28.86
C GLU A 469 -1.56 10.67 27.73
N VAL A 470 -0.53 9.84 27.93
CA VAL A 470 0.54 9.64 26.93
C VAL A 470 0.01 8.85 25.74
N ILE A 471 -0.87 7.88 25.96
CA ILE A 471 -1.51 7.11 24.88
C ILE A 471 -2.37 8.04 24.02
N TRP A 472 -3.16 8.91 24.64
CA TRP A 472 -3.98 9.88 23.92
C TRP A 472 -3.16 10.95 23.21
N LEU A 473 -2.03 11.39 23.79
CA LEU A 473 -1.08 12.25 23.10
C LEU A 473 -0.57 11.61 21.80
N ILE A 474 -0.26 10.31 21.83
CA ILE A 474 0.17 9.56 20.63
C ILE A 474 -0.97 9.46 19.61
N VAL A 475 -2.18 9.10 20.02
CA VAL A 475 -3.36 9.03 19.13
C VAL A 475 -3.59 10.37 18.42
N ILE A 476 -3.60 11.48 19.16
CA ILE A 476 -3.82 12.82 18.59
C ILE A 476 -2.69 13.20 17.61
N SER A 477 -1.47 12.77 17.90
CA SER A 477 -0.34 13.04 17.02
C SER A 477 -0.44 12.32 15.66
N PHE A 478 -1.13 11.17 15.59
CA PHE A 478 -1.49 10.56 14.30
C PHE A 478 -2.49 11.42 13.53
N PHE A 479 -3.42 12.08 14.21
CA PHE A 479 -4.34 13.01 13.55
C PHE A 479 -3.62 14.26 13.04
N PHE A 480 -2.61 14.78 13.76
CA PHE A 480 -1.73 15.81 13.21
C PHE A 480 -0.99 15.34 11.96
N ALA A 481 -0.47 14.11 11.97
CA ALA A 481 0.15 13.51 10.79
C ALA A 481 -0.82 13.49 9.59
N ARG A 482 -2.07 13.08 9.82
CA ARG A 482 -3.13 13.12 8.81
C ARG A 482 -3.36 14.53 8.27
N GLY A 483 -3.34 15.55 9.13
CA GLY A 483 -3.44 16.96 8.75
C GLY A 483 -2.28 17.43 7.87
N PHE A 484 -1.04 17.05 8.16
CA PHE A 484 0.13 17.36 7.33
C PHE A 484 0.02 16.75 5.93
N VAL A 485 -0.44 15.51 5.84
CA VAL A 485 -0.63 14.81 4.56
C VAL A 485 -1.77 15.44 3.77
N LYS A 486 -2.92 15.70 4.41
CA LYS A 486 -4.10 16.28 3.75
C LYS A 486 -3.85 17.71 3.23
N THR A 487 -3.06 18.50 3.94
CA THR A 487 -2.74 19.88 3.57
C THR A 487 -1.65 20.00 2.50
N GLY A 488 -0.82 18.96 2.31
CA GLY A 488 0.37 19.02 1.46
C GLY A 488 1.57 19.75 2.07
N LEU A 489 1.45 20.23 3.32
CA LEU A 489 2.49 21.01 4.00
C LEU A 489 3.80 20.22 4.16
N GLY A 490 3.71 18.93 4.46
CA GLY A 490 4.90 18.07 4.60
C GLY A 490 5.69 17.96 3.28
N ASP A 491 4.99 17.82 2.15
CA ASP A 491 5.60 17.76 0.82
C ASP A 491 6.26 19.08 0.43
N ARG A 492 5.62 20.21 0.80
CA ARG A 492 6.16 21.55 0.56
C ARG A 492 7.47 21.79 1.31
N ILE A 493 7.49 21.49 2.61
CA ILE A 493 8.69 21.65 3.46
C ILE A 493 9.85 20.82 2.91
N ALA A 494 9.60 19.55 2.60
CA ALA A 494 10.62 18.67 2.05
C ALA A 494 11.15 19.17 0.69
N THR A 495 10.27 19.68 -0.16
CA THR A 495 10.66 20.24 -1.46
C THR A 495 11.51 21.52 -1.31
N TYR A 496 11.25 22.38 -0.31
CA TYR A 496 12.12 23.52 -0.01
C TYR A 496 13.54 23.11 0.37
N PHE A 497 13.72 22.09 1.21
CA PHE A 497 15.05 21.62 1.59
C PHE A 497 15.80 20.98 0.41
N VAL A 498 15.10 20.24 -0.46
CA VAL A 498 15.69 19.74 -1.72
C VAL A 498 16.11 20.89 -2.62
N LYS A 499 15.32 21.96 -2.74
CA LYS A 499 15.69 23.16 -3.50
C LYS A 499 16.95 23.84 -2.95
N LEU A 500 17.08 23.92 -1.62
CA LEU A 500 18.20 24.62 -0.97
C LEU A 500 19.50 23.82 -0.98
N LEU A 501 19.43 22.51 -0.78
CA LEU A 501 20.61 21.68 -0.52
C LEU A 501 20.88 20.63 -1.61
N GLY A 502 19.97 20.43 -2.57
CA GLY A 502 20.01 19.34 -3.54
C GLY A 502 21.02 19.47 -4.68
N ASN A 503 21.97 20.42 -4.67
CA ASN A 503 22.96 20.58 -5.74
C ASN A 503 23.94 19.40 -5.86
N SER A 504 24.10 18.60 -4.79
CA SER A 504 24.93 17.40 -4.76
C SER A 504 24.18 16.27 -4.04
N THR A 505 24.60 15.02 -4.24
CA THR A 505 23.98 13.86 -3.60
C THR A 505 24.12 13.89 -2.07
N LEU A 506 25.27 14.38 -1.58
CA LEU A 506 25.47 14.62 -0.14
C LEU A 506 24.55 15.72 0.37
N GLY A 507 24.45 16.84 -0.35
CA GLY A 507 23.55 17.94 -0.01
C GLY A 507 22.08 17.51 -0.04
N LEU A 508 21.70 16.65 -0.98
CA LEU A 508 20.37 16.07 -1.07
C LEU A 508 20.05 15.16 0.13
N SER A 509 21.01 14.31 0.54
CA SER A 509 20.88 13.49 1.75
C SER A 509 20.70 14.36 3.00
N TYR A 510 21.45 15.45 3.13
CA TYR A 510 21.24 16.44 4.20
C TYR A 510 19.88 17.13 4.10
N GLY A 511 19.44 17.54 2.90
CA GLY A 511 18.15 18.18 2.70
C GLY A 511 16.98 17.29 3.15
N LEU A 512 17.03 16.01 2.82
CA LEU A 512 16.00 15.05 3.22
C LEU A 512 16.06 14.74 4.72
N THR A 513 17.25 14.54 5.27
CA THR A 513 17.46 14.24 6.69
C THR A 513 17.09 15.43 7.61
N ILE A 514 17.47 16.66 7.24
CA ILE A 514 17.09 17.88 7.97
C ILE A 514 15.58 18.13 7.85
N SER A 515 15.01 17.93 6.66
CA SER A 515 13.56 18.04 6.49
C SER A 515 12.82 17.03 7.37
N GLU A 516 13.31 15.80 7.47
CA GLU A 516 12.72 14.78 8.33
C GLU A 516 12.78 15.21 9.81
N ALA A 517 13.94 15.69 10.26
CA ALA A 517 14.11 16.21 11.62
C ALA A 517 13.18 17.41 11.93
N CYS A 518 12.95 18.31 10.97
CA CYS A 518 12.03 19.43 11.14
C CYS A 518 10.56 19.02 11.22
N ILE A 519 10.16 18.00 10.46
CA ILE A 519 8.76 17.52 10.39
C ILE A 519 8.46 16.54 11.54
N ALA A 520 9.47 15.83 12.06
CA ALA A 520 9.30 14.76 13.05
C ALA A 520 8.56 15.14 14.34
N PRO A 521 8.80 16.32 14.97
CA PRO A 521 8.06 16.73 16.17
C PRO A 521 6.54 16.87 15.91
N ALA A 522 6.18 17.15 14.66
CA ALA A 522 4.80 17.43 14.25
C ALA A 522 4.11 16.20 13.62
N MET A 523 4.90 15.27 13.08
CA MET A 523 4.43 14.03 12.46
C MET A 523 5.23 12.84 13.02
N PRO A 524 4.87 12.31 14.21
CA PRO A 524 5.72 11.36 14.94
C PRO A 524 5.70 9.93 14.40
N SER A 525 4.80 9.61 13.47
CA SER A 525 4.81 8.33 12.78
C SER A 525 5.94 8.31 11.74
N THR A 526 7.04 7.62 12.08
CA THR A 526 8.18 7.33 11.20
C THR A 526 7.73 6.74 9.87
N THR A 527 6.78 5.78 9.91
CA THR A 527 6.24 5.12 8.71
C THR A 527 5.45 6.09 7.82
N ALA A 528 4.67 7.00 8.42
CA ALA A 528 3.91 7.99 7.66
C ALA A 528 4.82 9.04 7.01
N ARG A 529 5.89 9.48 7.71
CA ARG A 529 6.95 10.33 7.12
C ARG A 529 7.61 9.63 5.95
N ALA A 530 8.10 8.42 6.17
CA ALA A 530 8.81 7.64 5.17
C ALA A 530 7.94 7.38 3.93
N GLY A 531 6.72 6.84 4.10
CA GLY A 531 5.89 6.42 2.98
C GLY A 531 5.07 7.54 2.34
N GLY A 532 4.62 8.50 3.14
CA GLY A 532 3.71 9.57 2.70
C GLY A 532 4.41 10.81 2.17
N VAL A 533 5.62 11.13 2.65
CA VAL A 533 6.34 12.37 2.29
C VAL A 533 7.67 12.06 1.59
N PHE A 534 8.56 11.30 2.24
CA PHE A 534 9.92 11.15 1.74
C PHE A 534 10.04 10.18 0.57
N LEU A 535 9.35 9.04 0.59
CA LEU A 535 9.47 8.03 -0.46
C LEU A 535 9.02 8.54 -1.85
N PRO A 536 7.90 9.28 -2.00
CA PRO A 536 7.55 9.89 -3.28
C PRO A 536 8.63 10.84 -3.82
N ILE A 537 9.26 11.62 -2.94
CA ILE A 537 10.34 12.56 -3.30
C ILE A 537 11.58 11.79 -3.73
N ILE A 538 12.01 10.81 -2.93
CA ILE A 538 13.14 9.94 -3.24
C ILE A 538 12.92 9.23 -4.59
N LYS A 539 11.76 8.61 -4.80
CA LYS A 539 11.41 7.95 -6.07
C LYS A 539 11.48 8.91 -7.26
N SER A 540 10.90 10.09 -7.14
CA SER A 540 10.92 11.11 -8.19
C SER A 540 12.35 11.51 -8.56
N LEU A 541 13.20 11.74 -7.55
CA LEU A 541 14.60 12.13 -7.74
C LEU A 541 15.45 10.99 -8.31
N SER A 542 15.27 9.76 -7.80
CA SER A 542 15.95 8.57 -8.31
C SER A 542 15.61 8.32 -9.78
N LEU A 543 14.33 8.46 -10.18
CA LEU A 543 13.93 8.32 -11.59
C LEU A 543 14.55 9.40 -12.49
N SER A 544 14.62 10.66 -12.03
CA SER A 544 15.28 11.75 -12.76
C SER A 544 16.80 11.52 -12.89
N ALA A 545 17.41 10.90 -11.88
CA ALA A 545 18.81 10.48 -11.90
C ALA A 545 19.07 9.17 -12.66
N LYS A 546 18.07 8.63 -13.38
CA LYS A 546 18.10 7.36 -14.14
C LYS A 546 18.18 6.07 -13.32
N SER A 547 18.11 6.18 -11.99
CA SER A 547 18.04 5.06 -11.05
C SER A 547 16.67 4.37 -11.07
N LYS A 548 16.66 3.05 -11.27
CA LYS A 548 15.44 2.24 -11.37
C LYS A 548 15.39 1.14 -10.32
N PRO A 549 14.19 0.84 -9.76
CA PRO A 549 14.05 -0.25 -8.81
C PRO A 549 14.31 -1.62 -9.45
N ASN A 550 14.94 -2.53 -8.69
CA ASN A 550 15.31 -3.90 -9.07
C ASN A 550 16.31 -4.01 -10.24
N HIS A 551 17.17 -3.00 -10.43
CA HIS A 551 18.34 -3.09 -11.30
C HIS A 551 19.56 -3.48 -10.45
N PRO A 552 20.48 -4.36 -10.90
CA PRO A 552 21.63 -4.86 -10.13
C PRO A 552 22.72 -3.80 -9.84
N VAL A 553 22.39 -2.52 -10.00
CA VAL A 553 23.29 -1.40 -9.82
C VAL A 553 22.76 -0.62 -8.62
N VAL A 554 23.41 -0.80 -7.47
CA VAL A 554 23.11 -0.13 -6.18
C VAL A 554 23.51 1.37 -6.22
N GLU A 555 23.77 1.93 -7.40
CA GLU A 555 24.75 3.04 -7.50
C GLU A 555 24.17 4.41 -7.84
N GLU A 556 22.88 4.55 -8.10
CA GLU A 556 22.28 5.85 -8.45
C GLU A 556 21.30 6.34 -7.37
N VAL A 557 21.76 7.30 -6.56
CA VAL A 557 20.99 8.09 -5.58
C VAL A 557 20.25 7.24 -4.54
N GLY A 558 20.98 6.41 -3.81
CA GLY A 558 20.53 5.85 -2.55
C GLY A 558 20.49 6.94 -1.48
N VAL A 559 19.36 7.65 -1.34
CA VAL A 559 19.15 8.51 -0.16
C VAL A 559 18.98 7.60 1.06
N LEU A 560 20.05 7.44 1.83
CA LEU A 560 19.94 6.97 3.21
C LEU A 560 19.36 8.10 4.05
N SER A 561 18.09 8.01 4.43
CA SER A 561 17.56 8.83 5.52
C SER A 561 18.02 8.23 6.84
N CYS A 562 18.59 9.06 7.71
CA CYS A 562 19.02 8.66 9.04
C CYS A 562 17.83 8.71 10.00
N ASP A 563 17.59 7.63 10.75
CA ASP A 563 16.51 7.48 11.74
C ASP A 563 16.85 8.24 13.05
N ASP A 564 16.97 9.57 12.98
CA ASP A 564 17.23 10.45 14.14
C ASP A 564 15.97 11.24 14.59
N ALA A 565 14.83 10.97 13.95
CA ALA A 565 13.61 11.73 14.09
C ALA A 565 12.68 11.15 15.18
N ILE A 566 12.09 12.01 16.04
CA ILE A 566 11.21 11.64 17.17
C ILE A 566 10.16 10.60 16.76
N PRO A 567 10.25 9.35 17.23
CA PRO A 567 9.20 8.36 17.06
C PRO A 567 8.26 8.41 18.27
N ALA A 568 6.99 8.09 18.03
CA ALA A 568 5.99 7.93 19.10
C ALA A 568 6.44 6.94 20.20
N GLN A 569 7.33 6.00 19.85
CA GLN A 569 7.90 4.98 20.74
C GLN A 569 8.73 5.57 21.89
N ASN A 570 9.37 6.73 21.70
CA ASN A 570 10.16 7.37 22.76
C ASN A 570 9.27 7.81 23.93
N LEU A 571 8.07 8.33 23.63
CA LEU A 571 7.08 8.72 24.63
C LEU A 571 6.50 7.51 25.36
N LEU A 572 6.33 6.40 24.63
CA LEU A 572 5.96 5.10 25.21
C LEU A 572 6.99 4.65 26.25
N CYS A 573 8.29 4.69 25.95
CA CYS A 573 9.35 4.36 26.89
C CYS A 573 9.26 5.17 28.19
N LEU A 574 9.04 6.49 28.09
CA LEU A 574 8.89 7.35 29.27
C LEU A 574 7.69 6.96 30.15
N LYS A 575 6.59 6.52 29.54
CA LYS A 575 5.42 6.04 30.30
C LYS A 575 5.70 4.71 31.01
N LEU A 576 6.34 3.75 30.33
CA LEU A 576 6.74 2.49 30.95
C LEU A 576 7.75 2.70 32.09
N ALA A 577 8.59 3.75 31.98
CA ALA A 577 9.50 4.13 33.04
C ALA A 577 8.76 4.63 34.29
N GLU A 578 7.71 5.43 34.09
CA GLU A 578 6.87 5.93 35.17
C GLU A 578 6.19 4.79 35.95
N GLU A 579 5.72 3.75 35.25
CA GLU A 579 5.14 2.55 35.88
C GLU A 579 6.13 1.81 36.78
N LEU A 580 7.43 1.94 36.52
CA LEU A 580 8.52 1.39 37.32
C LEU A 580 9.00 2.35 38.43
N GLY A 581 8.29 3.45 38.65
CA GLY A 581 8.64 4.47 39.65
C GLY A 581 9.79 5.39 39.21
N VAL A 582 10.13 5.40 37.92
CA VAL A 582 11.10 6.34 37.34
C VAL A 582 10.34 7.51 36.72
N ILE A 583 10.10 8.54 37.54
CA ILE A 583 9.37 9.74 37.11
C ILE A 583 10.35 10.70 36.43
N VAL A 584 10.08 11.02 35.17
CA VAL A 584 10.81 12.04 34.40
C VAL A 584 9.98 13.32 34.40
N SER A 585 10.44 14.35 35.11
CA SER A 585 9.78 15.65 35.10
C SER A 585 9.74 16.23 33.69
N SER A 586 8.57 16.71 33.25
CA SER A 586 8.35 17.27 31.92
C SER A 586 8.89 16.35 30.80
N PRO A 587 8.27 15.16 30.57
CA PRO A 587 8.82 14.07 29.77
C PRO A 587 9.35 14.50 28.40
N TRP A 588 8.60 15.35 27.69
CA TRP A 588 8.98 15.87 26.39
C TRP A 588 10.24 16.76 26.46
N VAL A 589 10.28 17.70 27.41
CA VAL A 589 11.39 18.65 27.56
C VAL A 589 12.67 17.94 28.01
N SER A 590 12.55 17.03 28.97
CA SER A 590 13.68 16.24 29.48
C SER A 590 14.27 15.34 28.39
N TRP A 591 13.40 14.67 27.63
CA TRP A 591 13.80 13.89 26.46
C TRP A 591 14.50 14.76 25.41
N PHE A 592 13.91 15.90 25.04
CA PHE A 592 14.47 16.80 24.03
C PHE A 592 15.84 17.34 24.42
N LYS A 593 15.99 17.80 25.68
CA LYS A 593 17.27 18.29 26.20
C LYS A 593 18.34 17.20 26.15
N ALA A 594 18.02 15.99 26.62
CA ALA A 594 18.96 14.87 26.64
C ALA A 594 19.31 14.33 25.24
N ALA A 595 18.39 14.43 24.28
CA ALA A 595 18.61 14.02 22.89
C ALA A 595 19.37 15.06 22.07
N SER A 596 19.21 16.35 22.38
CA SER A 596 19.56 17.45 21.45
C SER A 596 20.98 17.37 20.88
N LEU A 597 22.01 17.38 21.73
CA LEU A 597 23.40 17.37 21.26
C LEU A 597 23.78 16.08 20.51
N PRO A 598 23.60 14.86 21.04
CA PRO A 598 23.95 13.64 20.30
C PRO A 598 23.13 13.46 19.02
N ALA A 599 21.85 13.88 18.99
CA ALA A 599 21.03 13.84 17.79
C ALA A 599 21.53 14.84 16.73
N ILE A 600 21.89 16.07 17.10
CA ILE A 600 22.46 17.05 16.16
C ILE A 600 23.78 16.53 15.57
N VAL A 601 24.64 15.93 16.41
CA VAL A 601 25.89 15.34 15.91
C VAL A 601 25.63 14.16 14.98
N SER A 602 24.65 13.29 15.29
CA SER A 602 24.25 12.17 14.43
C SER A 602 23.70 12.65 13.09
N LEU A 603 22.80 13.65 13.12
CA LEU A 603 22.21 14.29 11.94
C LEU A 603 23.26 14.85 10.98
N LEU A 604 24.36 15.39 11.53
CA LEU A 604 25.45 15.97 10.74
C LEU A 604 26.49 14.92 10.31
N ALA A 605 26.87 14.00 11.19
CA ALA A 605 27.96 13.07 10.93
C ALA A 605 27.52 11.85 10.10
N THR A 606 26.34 11.30 10.35
CA THR A 606 25.93 10.01 9.77
C THR A 606 25.77 10.07 8.25
N PRO A 607 25.10 11.08 7.64
CA PRO A 607 25.07 11.22 6.19
C PRO A 607 26.47 11.34 5.56
N TYR A 608 27.38 12.08 6.18
CA TYR A 608 28.76 12.26 5.69
C TYR A 608 29.57 10.97 5.74
N VAL A 609 29.50 10.26 6.86
CA VAL A 609 30.25 9.01 7.04
C VAL A 609 29.72 7.94 6.08
N LEU A 610 28.40 7.83 5.91
CA LEU A 610 27.81 6.93 4.93
C LEU A 610 28.21 7.29 3.51
N TYR A 611 28.23 8.58 3.15
CA TYR A 611 28.72 9.04 1.84
C TYR A 611 30.20 8.71 1.61
N LYS A 612 31.01 8.60 2.66
CA LYS A 612 32.43 8.22 2.56
C LYS A 612 32.63 6.71 2.43
N ILE A 613 31.84 5.91 3.16
CA ILE A 613 31.94 4.43 3.17
C ILE A 613 31.24 3.83 1.95
N PHE A 614 30.09 4.39 1.57
CA PHE A 614 29.26 3.97 0.44
C PHE A 614 29.05 5.16 -0.51
N PRO A 615 30.09 5.60 -1.24
CA PRO A 615 29.99 6.75 -2.12
C PRO A 615 29.03 6.45 -3.29
N PRO A 616 28.07 7.34 -3.58
CA PRO A 616 27.23 7.21 -4.77
C PRO A 616 28.05 7.47 -6.04
N GLU A 617 27.70 6.81 -7.16
CA GLU A 617 28.34 7.06 -8.45
C GLU A 617 28.06 8.49 -8.94
N ILE A 618 26.80 8.92 -8.82
CA ILE A 618 26.39 10.30 -9.10
C ILE A 618 26.62 11.14 -7.84
N LYS A 619 27.48 12.15 -7.94
CA LYS A 619 27.80 13.08 -6.84
C LYS A 619 27.17 14.45 -6.99
N ASP A 620 26.92 14.86 -8.24
CA ASP A 620 26.32 16.13 -8.59
C ASP A 620 24.89 15.91 -9.07
N THR A 621 23.96 16.70 -8.54
CA THR A 621 22.52 16.62 -8.84
C THR A 621 21.98 17.99 -9.21
N PRO A 622 22.52 18.65 -10.26
CA PRO A 622 22.17 20.03 -10.61
C PRO A 622 20.69 20.21 -10.99
N ASP A 623 20.04 19.13 -11.43
CA ASP A 623 18.62 19.16 -11.81
C ASP A 623 17.67 19.07 -10.61
N ALA A 624 18.12 18.55 -9.45
CA ALA A 624 17.25 18.36 -8.28
C ALA A 624 16.71 19.68 -7.70
N PRO A 625 17.51 20.75 -7.56
CA PRO A 625 17.02 22.06 -7.14
C PRO A 625 16.03 22.68 -8.13
N THR A 626 16.26 22.47 -9.43
CA THR A 626 15.38 22.97 -10.50
C THR A 626 14.03 22.24 -10.48
N ILE A 627 14.04 20.91 -10.39
CA ILE A 627 12.81 20.10 -10.24
C ILE A 627 12.05 20.48 -8.98
N ALA A 628 12.75 20.74 -7.87
CA ALA A 628 12.13 21.19 -6.64
C ALA A 628 11.56 22.61 -6.75
N ALA A 629 12.22 23.51 -7.49
CA ALA A 629 11.70 24.85 -7.78
C ALA A 629 10.42 24.77 -8.62
N ASP A 630 10.43 24.01 -9.71
CA ASP A 630 9.26 23.80 -10.57
C ASP A 630 8.09 23.19 -9.80
N LYS A 631 8.38 22.21 -8.93
CA LYS A 631 7.36 21.59 -8.07
C LYS A 631 6.76 22.62 -7.10
N LEU A 632 7.57 23.46 -6.45
CA LEU A 632 7.09 24.52 -5.57
C LEU A 632 6.25 25.56 -6.32
N GLU A 633 6.62 25.90 -7.56
CA GLU A 633 5.83 26.78 -8.41
C GLU A 633 4.47 26.15 -8.77
N ARG A 634 4.44 24.87 -9.16
CA ARG A 634 3.20 24.12 -9.43
C ARG A 634 2.31 23.97 -8.19
N MET A 635 2.89 23.85 -7.00
CA MET A 635 2.16 23.81 -5.73
C MET A 635 1.52 25.16 -5.36
N GLY A 636 1.86 26.24 -6.08
CA GLY A 636 1.31 27.57 -5.85
C GLY A 636 1.68 28.16 -4.48
N PRO A 637 1.08 29.31 -4.12
CA PRO A 637 1.30 29.93 -2.82
C PRO A 637 0.78 29.05 -1.67
N VAL A 638 1.32 29.28 -0.46
CA VAL A 638 0.87 28.59 0.76
C VAL A 638 -0.62 28.84 0.97
N THR A 639 -1.39 27.75 1.01
CA THR A 639 -2.84 27.79 1.13
C THR A 639 -3.29 28.16 2.54
N LYS A 640 -4.57 28.54 2.70
CA LYS A 640 -5.16 28.82 4.01
C LYS A 640 -5.04 27.62 4.96
N ASN A 641 -5.27 26.41 4.46
CA ASN A 641 -5.22 25.20 5.28
C ASN A 641 -3.78 24.89 5.73
N GLU A 642 -2.78 25.13 4.87
CA GLU A 642 -1.37 25.04 5.27
C GLU A 642 -1.01 26.06 6.34
N TRP A 643 -1.48 27.31 6.23
CA TRP A 643 -1.27 28.34 7.26
C TRP A 643 -1.92 27.99 8.60
N VAL A 644 -3.15 27.48 8.57
CA VAL A 644 -3.82 27.01 9.80
C VAL A 644 -3.05 25.85 10.42
N MET A 645 -2.54 24.91 9.61
CA MET A 645 -1.73 23.81 10.10
C MET A 645 -0.43 24.30 10.76
N ILE A 646 0.29 25.23 10.12
CA ILE A 646 1.49 25.86 10.67
C ILE A 646 1.18 26.56 12.00
N GLY A 647 0.16 27.41 12.03
CA GLY A 647 -0.22 28.16 13.23
C GLY A 647 -0.61 27.24 14.39
N THR A 648 -1.37 26.19 14.08
CA THR A 648 -1.77 25.18 15.08
C THR A 648 -0.57 24.42 15.63
N MET A 649 0.38 24.06 14.76
CA MET A 649 1.58 23.34 15.20
C MET A 649 2.52 24.22 16.02
N LEU A 650 2.70 25.49 15.64
CA LEU A 650 3.46 26.45 16.43
C LEU A 650 2.84 26.66 17.82
N LEU A 651 1.51 26.73 17.91
CA LEU A 651 0.80 26.78 19.18
C LEU A 651 1.03 25.52 20.00
N ALA A 652 0.85 24.33 19.42
CA ALA A 652 1.03 23.06 20.13
C ALA A 652 2.46 22.91 20.67
N VAL A 653 3.48 23.21 19.85
CA VAL A 653 4.89 23.18 20.26
C VAL A 653 5.17 24.22 21.34
N SER A 654 4.64 25.44 21.22
CA SER A 654 4.80 26.47 22.25
C SER A 654 4.20 26.02 23.59
N LEU A 655 3.02 25.39 23.56
CA LEU A 655 2.40 24.81 24.73
C LEU A 655 3.14 23.58 25.26
N TRP A 656 3.86 22.81 24.44
CA TRP A 656 4.74 21.75 24.95
C TRP A 656 5.99 22.28 25.65
N VAL A 657 6.53 23.41 25.21
CA VAL A 657 7.73 24.02 25.79
C VAL A 657 7.41 24.83 27.05
N PHE A 658 6.31 25.60 27.03
CA PHE A 658 5.94 26.54 28.09
C PHE A 658 4.68 26.15 28.87
N GLY A 659 4.01 25.05 28.52
CA GLY A 659 2.75 24.62 29.11
C GLY A 659 2.81 24.40 30.61
N ASP A 660 3.93 23.90 31.12
CA ASP A 660 4.13 23.70 32.56
C ASP A 660 4.01 25.01 33.35
N ALA A 661 4.45 26.14 32.78
CA ALA A 661 4.35 27.46 33.42
C ALA A 661 2.91 27.97 33.54
N ILE A 662 2.00 27.44 32.72
CA ILE A 662 0.57 27.81 32.67
C ILE A 662 -0.35 26.62 33.03
N SER A 663 0.19 25.55 33.61
CA SER A 663 -0.54 24.33 34.00
C SER A 663 -1.28 23.64 32.85
N VAL A 664 -0.72 23.69 31.63
CA VAL A 664 -1.24 22.97 30.45
C VAL A 664 -0.36 21.74 30.20
N SER A 665 -0.94 20.55 30.32
CA SER A 665 -0.23 19.30 30.02
C SER A 665 -0.05 19.08 28.52
N SER A 666 0.92 18.25 28.13
CA SER A 666 1.22 18.01 26.72
C SER A 666 0.07 17.38 25.93
N VAL A 667 -0.74 16.53 26.58
CA VAL A 667 -1.95 15.96 25.95
C VAL A 667 -3.02 17.02 25.73
N VAL A 668 -3.22 17.95 26.68
CA VAL A 668 -4.18 19.05 26.54
C VAL A 668 -3.75 20.00 25.43
N ALA A 669 -2.45 20.31 25.31
CA ALA A 669 -1.90 21.08 24.20
C ALA A 669 -2.21 20.43 22.83
N ALA A 670 -2.07 19.10 22.74
CA ALA A 670 -2.39 18.36 21.52
C ALA A 670 -3.91 18.36 21.24
N MET A 671 -4.75 18.19 22.27
CA MET A 671 -6.22 18.25 22.15
C MET A 671 -6.70 19.62 21.67
N LEU A 672 -6.11 20.70 22.19
CA LEU A 672 -6.38 22.06 21.72
C LEU A 672 -6.02 22.21 20.24
N GLY A 673 -4.84 21.72 19.84
CA GLY A 673 -4.44 21.74 18.44
C GLY A 673 -5.41 20.98 17.53
N LEU A 674 -5.80 19.76 17.90
CA LEU A 674 -6.76 18.96 17.12
C LEU A 674 -8.11 19.67 17.02
N SER A 675 -8.58 20.25 18.12
CA SER A 675 -9.83 21.00 18.16
C SER A 675 -9.80 22.18 17.18
N ILE A 676 -8.67 22.90 17.08
CA ILE A 676 -8.49 24.00 16.12
C ILE A 676 -8.56 23.47 14.68
N LEU A 677 -7.88 22.36 14.37
CA LEU A 677 -7.90 21.79 13.02
C LEU A 677 -9.30 21.34 12.58
N LEU A 678 -10.08 20.77 13.52
CA LEU A 678 -11.47 20.37 13.28
C LEU A 678 -12.39 21.58 13.11
N LEU A 679 -12.28 22.58 13.99
CA LEU A 679 -13.11 23.80 13.94
C LEU A 679 -12.87 24.62 12.67
N LEU A 680 -11.63 24.65 12.18
CA LEU A 680 -11.26 25.42 10.99
C LEU A 680 -11.38 24.61 9.68
N GLY A 681 -11.84 23.36 9.75
CA GLY A 681 -12.10 22.50 8.59
C GLY A 681 -10.83 22.03 7.86
N VAL A 682 -9.68 22.06 8.52
CA VAL A 682 -8.44 21.46 7.99
C VAL A 682 -8.52 19.93 8.05
N LEU A 683 -9.07 19.43 9.16
CA LEU A 683 -9.46 18.03 9.32
C LEU A 683 -10.96 17.94 9.53
N ASP A 684 -11.56 16.87 9.04
CA ASP A 684 -12.91 16.48 9.42
C ASP A 684 -12.86 15.29 10.40
N TRP A 685 -13.98 14.96 11.03
CA TRP A 685 -14.02 13.84 11.97
C TRP A 685 -13.81 12.50 11.27
N ASP A 686 -14.23 12.38 10.02
CA ASP A 686 -14.03 11.18 9.22
C ASP A 686 -12.54 10.93 8.93
N ASP A 687 -11.72 11.96 8.77
CA ASP A 687 -10.26 11.81 8.72
C ASP A 687 -9.73 11.14 9.98
N CYS A 688 -10.23 11.51 11.16
CA CYS A 688 -9.82 10.92 12.43
C CYS A 688 -10.29 9.46 12.56
N LEU A 689 -11.53 9.16 12.16
CA LEU A 689 -12.07 7.80 12.17
C LEU A 689 -11.34 6.89 11.17
N ASN A 690 -10.95 7.43 10.02
CA ASN A 690 -10.26 6.67 8.98
C ASN A 690 -8.75 6.50 9.23
N GLU A 691 -8.19 7.18 10.22
CA GLU A 691 -6.79 7.02 10.64
C GLU A 691 -6.60 5.74 11.48
N LYS A 692 -6.74 4.59 10.83
CA LYS A 692 -6.71 3.23 11.45
C LYS A 692 -5.46 2.99 12.30
N ALA A 693 -4.33 3.59 11.95
CA ALA A 693 -3.08 3.45 12.69
C ALA A 693 -3.18 4.02 14.11
N ALA A 694 -3.93 5.10 14.31
CA ALA A 694 -4.15 5.71 15.63
C ALA A 694 -4.95 4.76 16.54
N TRP A 695 -6.01 4.16 15.99
CA TRP A 695 -6.91 3.27 16.72
C TRP A 695 -6.29 1.90 17.01
N ASP A 696 -5.58 1.32 16.03
CA ASP A 696 -4.84 0.07 16.26
C ASP A 696 -3.76 0.30 17.33
N THR A 697 -3.04 1.43 17.26
CA THR A 697 -2.09 1.84 18.31
C THR A 697 -2.77 1.94 19.67
N LEU A 698 -3.87 2.67 19.82
CA LEU A 698 -4.62 2.73 21.08
C LEU A 698 -4.96 1.34 21.61
N ALA A 699 -5.45 0.44 20.76
CA ALA A 699 -5.95 -0.88 21.14
C ALA A 699 -4.86 -1.80 21.68
N TRP A 700 -3.76 -2.03 20.94
CA TRP A 700 -2.71 -2.91 21.46
C TRP A 700 -1.85 -2.23 22.52
N PHE A 701 -1.67 -0.91 22.43
CA PHE A 701 -0.76 -0.18 23.30
C PHE A 701 -1.30 -0.06 24.72
N ALA A 702 -2.58 0.32 24.87
CA ALA A 702 -3.22 0.38 26.19
C ALA A 702 -3.21 -0.99 26.87
N VAL A 703 -3.40 -2.07 26.12
CA VAL A 703 -3.38 -3.43 26.68
C VAL A 703 -2.01 -3.81 27.23
N LEU A 704 -0.93 -3.57 26.47
CA LEU A 704 0.42 -3.91 26.92
C LEU A 704 0.85 -3.07 28.12
N VAL A 705 0.63 -1.76 28.07
CA VAL A 705 0.95 -0.84 29.19
C VAL A 705 0.15 -1.24 30.42
N GLY A 706 -1.16 -1.49 30.26
CA GLY A 706 -2.01 -1.95 31.36
C GLY A 706 -1.50 -3.24 32.01
N MET A 707 -1.14 -4.25 31.22
CA MET A 707 -0.59 -5.50 31.76
C MET A 707 0.80 -5.31 32.39
N ALA A 708 1.68 -4.51 31.78
CA ALA A 708 3.02 -4.22 32.31
C ALA A 708 2.95 -3.47 33.64
N GLY A 709 2.13 -2.43 33.75
CA GLY A 709 1.89 -1.71 35.00
C GLY A 709 1.35 -2.61 36.09
N GLN A 710 0.44 -3.54 35.75
CA GLN A 710 -0.08 -4.52 36.71
C GLN A 710 0.95 -5.58 37.10
N LEU A 711 1.84 -6.00 36.20
CA LEU A 711 2.98 -6.87 36.55
C LEU A 711 3.93 -6.20 37.54
N THR A 712 4.14 -4.89 37.41
CA THR A 712 4.90 -4.10 38.37
C THR A 712 4.19 -4.02 39.72
N ASN A 713 2.91 -3.65 39.72
CA ASN A 713 2.10 -3.56 40.95
C ASN A 713 2.01 -4.89 41.70
N LEU A 714 2.00 -6.00 40.97
CA LEU A 714 1.97 -7.36 41.49
C LEU A 714 3.36 -7.94 41.83
N GLY A 715 4.43 -7.14 41.73
CA GLY A 715 5.78 -7.46 42.20
C GLY A 715 6.64 -8.34 41.27
N ILE A 716 6.16 -8.69 40.07
CA ILE A 716 6.91 -9.55 39.14
C ILE A 716 8.16 -8.86 38.64
N VAL A 717 8.04 -7.60 38.23
CA VAL A 717 9.16 -6.87 37.63
C VAL A 717 10.27 -6.67 38.64
N SER A 718 9.93 -6.35 39.89
CA SER A 718 10.88 -6.25 41.00
C SER A 718 11.61 -7.57 41.23
N TRP A 719 10.88 -8.69 41.29
CA TRP A 719 11.47 -10.02 41.46
C TRP A 719 12.47 -10.38 40.34
N MET A 720 12.06 -10.22 39.08
CA MET A 720 12.90 -10.56 37.92
C MET A 720 14.16 -9.69 37.87
N SER A 721 14.01 -8.40 38.17
CA SER A 721 15.13 -7.45 38.18
C SER A 721 16.11 -7.73 39.30
N SER A 722 15.63 -8.12 40.48
CA SER A 722 16.50 -8.58 41.57
C SER A 722 17.27 -9.86 41.22
N CYS A 723 16.70 -10.78 40.44
CA CYS A 723 17.42 -11.98 39.99
C CYS A 723 18.57 -11.62 39.05
N VAL A 724 18.34 -10.72 38.09
CA VAL A 724 19.39 -10.27 37.17
C VAL A 724 20.41 -9.40 37.87
N ALA A 725 20.01 -8.53 38.80
CA ALA A 725 20.96 -7.75 39.59
C ALA A 725 21.90 -8.64 40.40
N LYS A 726 21.38 -9.67 41.08
CA LYS A 726 22.23 -10.66 41.77
C LYS A 726 23.19 -11.38 40.82
N LEU A 727 22.75 -11.68 39.60
CA LEU A 727 23.62 -12.26 38.57
C LEU A 727 24.72 -11.27 38.15
N LEU A 728 24.39 -10.00 37.89
CA LEU A 728 25.37 -8.96 37.52
C LEU A 728 26.33 -8.62 38.68
N GLU A 729 25.82 -8.58 39.91
CA GLU A 729 26.62 -8.44 41.15
C GLU A 729 27.61 -9.61 41.31
N SER A 730 27.22 -10.83 40.93
CA SER A 730 28.13 -11.99 40.96
C SER A 730 29.33 -11.83 40.02
N PHE A 731 29.19 -11.02 38.96
CA PHE A 731 30.29 -10.64 38.07
C PHE A 731 31.09 -9.42 38.56
N SER A 732 30.75 -8.84 39.72
CA SER A 732 31.42 -7.66 40.32
C SER A 732 31.54 -6.46 39.36
N LEU A 733 30.55 -6.28 38.47
CA LEU A 733 30.57 -5.22 37.47
C LEU A 733 30.25 -3.85 38.11
N SER A 734 31.02 -2.84 37.75
CA SER A 734 30.67 -1.45 38.08
C SER A 734 29.40 -1.00 37.33
N TRP A 735 28.64 -0.06 37.89
CA TRP A 735 27.40 0.41 37.23
C TRP A 735 27.64 0.92 35.79
N PRO A 736 28.77 1.59 35.42
CA PRO A 736 29.01 1.96 34.03
C PRO A 736 29.22 0.74 33.12
N THR A 737 29.91 -0.30 33.61
CA THR A 737 30.10 -1.54 32.85
C THR A 737 28.76 -2.27 32.67
N ALA A 738 27.95 -2.36 33.73
CA ALA A 738 26.62 -2.94 33.66
C ALA A 738 25.71 -2.18 32.69
N PHE A 739 25.75 -0.84 32.70
CA PHE A 739 25.05 0.00 31.73
C PHE A 739 25.45 -0.35 30.29
N CYS A 740 26.75 -0.40 29.97
CA CYS A 740 27.20 -0.74 28.62
C CYS A 740 26.73 -2.13 28.16
N VAL A 741 26.84 -3.15 29.03
CA VAL A 741 26.41 -4.52 28.72
C VAL A 741 24.91 -4.59 28.48
N LEU A 742 24.11 -3.96 29.34
CA LEU A 742 22.66 -3.97 29.22
C LEU A 742 22.18 -3.16 28.01
N GLN A 743 22.79 -2.01 27.70
CA GLN A 743 22.47 -1.23 26.51
C GLN A 743 22.84 -1.98 25.22
N ALA A 744 24.02 -2.60 25.15
CA ALA A 744 24.42 -3.39 23.99
C ALA A 744 23.51 -4.62 23.78
N SER A 745 23.13 -5.29 24.87
CA SER A 745 22.22 -6.43 24.82
C SER A 745 20.83 -6.00 24.34
N TYR A 746 20.29 -4.91 24.89
CA TYR A 746 19.01 -4.34 24.44
C TYR A 746 19.05 -4.01 22.95
N PHE A 747 20.13 -3.36 22.49
CA PHE A 747 20.33 -2.99 21.10
C PHE A 747 20.35 -4.20 20.16
N LEU A 748 21.20 -5.20 20.44
CA LEU A 748 21.41 -6.36 19.57
C LEU A 748 20.23 -7.31 19.50
N ILE A 749 19.45 -7.44 20.58
CA ILE A 749 18.24 -8.27 20.58
C ILE A 749 17.24 -7.80 19.52
N HIS A 750 17.30 -6.54 19.09
CA HIS A 750 16.40 -6.02 18.06
C HIS A 750 16.49 -6.75 16.71
N TYR A 751 17.60 -7.44 16.38
CA TYR A 751 17.67 -8.30 15.18
C TYR A 751 16.56 -9.37 15.12
N LEU A 752 16.03 -9.74 16.29
CA LEU A 752 14.98 -10.73 16.46
C LEU A 752 13.56 -10.12 16.40
N PHE A 753 13.44 -8.80 16.25
CA PHE A 753 12.16 -8.08 16.26
C PHE A 753 11.89 -7.42 14.91
N ALA A 754 10.69 -7.66 14.38
CA ALA A 754 10.18 -6.99 13.17
C ALA A 754 9.50 -5.64 13.44
N SER A 755 9.71 -5.08 14.64
CA SER A 755 9.04 -3.84 15.06
C SER A 755 9.75 -3.20 16.26
N GLN A 756 10.16 -1.93 16.12
CA GLN A 756 10.58 -1.06 17.23
C GLN A 756 9.54 -1.08 18.36
N THR A 757 8.28 -0.98 18.00
CA THR A 757 7.15 -0.95 18.92
C THR A 757 6.98 -2.27 19.67
N GLY A 758 7.05 -3.40 18.96
CA GLY A 758 7.01 -4.72 19.56
C GLY A 758 8.18 -4.97 20.51
N HIS A 759 9.38 -4.49 20.16
CA HIS A 759 10.56 -4.58 21.00
C HIS A 759 10.40 -3.77 22.30
N VAL A 760 9.99 -2.51 22.21
CA VAL A 760 9.78 -1.65 23.38
C VAL A 760 8.73 -2.23 24.32
N GLY A 761 7.57 -2.62 23.78
CA GLY A 761 6.49 -3.22 24.56
C GLY A 761 6.89 -4.53 25.25
N ALA A 762 7.83 -5.28 24.67
CA ALA A 762 8.31 -6.55 25.21
C ALA A 762 9.41 -6.39 26.27
N LEU A 763 10.41 -5.54 26.01
CA LEU A 763 11.69 -5.60 26.72
C LEU A 763 12.05 -4.33 27.50
N TYR A 764 11.47 -3.17 27.18
CA TYR A 764 11.89 -1.91 27.79
C TYR A 764 11.79 -1.94 29.32
N SER A 765 10.64 -2.30 29.87
CA SER A 765 10.41 -2.32 31.33
C SER A 765 11.34 -3.30 32.03
N ALA A 766 11.57 -4.46 31.43
CA ALA A 766 12.51 -5.46 31.96
C ALA A 766 13.94 -4.89 32.00
N PHE A 767 14.40 -4.30 30.89
CA PHE A 767 15.74 -3.73 30.82
C PHE A 767 15.93 -2.51 31.71
N LEU A 768 14.95 -1.64 31.83
CA LEU A 768 15.02 -0.50 32.75
C LEU A 768 15.14 -0.99 34.19
N ALA A 769 14.33 -1.96 34.58
CA ALA A 769 14.38 -2.49 35.93
C ALA A 769 15.70 -3.23 36.23
N MET A 770 16.29 -3.92 35.24
CA MET A 770 17.66 -4.47 35.32
C MET A 770 18.72 -3.37 35.52
N HIS A 771 18.61 -2.24 34.82
CA HIS A 771 19.52 -1.10 35.00
C HIS A 771 19.41 -0.52 36.41
N VAL A 772 18.19 -0.27 36.90
CA VAL A 772 17.94 0.26 38.25
C VAL A 772 18.52 -0.67 39.30
N ALA A 773 18.33 -1.98 39.13
CA ALA A 773 18.81 -2.97 40.07
C ALA A 773 20.34 -3.17 40.00
N ALA A 774 20.98 -2.87 38.86
CA ALA A 774 22.44 -2.82 38.72
C ALA A 774 23.08 -1.49 39.21
N GLY A 775 22.30 -0.61 39.86
CA GLY A 775 22.78 0.66 40.41
C GLY A 775 22.98 1.78 39.39
N VAL A 776 22.47 1.63 38.17
CA VAL A 776 22.55 2.67 37.14
C VAL A 776 21.59 3.83 37.48
N PRO A 777 21.98 5.10 37.29
CA PRO A 777 21.08 6.25 37.45
C PRO A 777 19.76 6.09 36.70
N ARG A 778 18.64 6.29 37.43
CA ARG A 778 17.29 5.93 36.97
C ARG A 778 16.83 6.71 35.74
N VAL A 779 16.92 8.04 35.78
CA VAL A 779 16.47 8.91 34.68
C VAL A 779 17.35 8.70 33.44
N MET A 780 18.67 8.58 33.63
CA MET A 780 19.61 8.30 32.53
C MET A 780 19.30 6.95 31.86
N SER A 781 19.08 5.88 32.63
CA SER A 781 18.76 4.56 32.05
C SER A 781 17.43 4.57 31.30
N ALA A 782 16.41 5.25 31.82
CA ALA A 782 15.12 5.40 31.15
C ALA A 782 15.26 6.11 29.80
N LEU A 783 16.00 7.24 29.77
CA LEU A 783 16.25 8.02 28.56
C LEU A 783 17.15 7.26 27.56
N ALA A 784 18.24 6.65 28.01
CA ALA A 784 19.16 5.91 27.16
C ALA A 784 18.48 4.71 26.45
N LEU A 785 17.67 3.94 27.19
CA LEU A 785 16.87 2.87 26.59
C LEU A 785 15.83 3.40 25.60
N ALA A 786 15.25 4.57 25.87
CA ALA A 786 14.33 5.22 24.94
C ALA A 786 15.06 5.67 23.67
N PHE A 787 16.27 6.21 23.76
CA PHE A 787 17.02 6.62 22.57
C PHE A 787 17.41 5.44 21.69
N ASN A 788 17.72 4.28 22.29
CA ASN A 788 18.05 3.07 21.55
C ASN A 788 16.98 2.66 20.53
N THR A 789 15.71 3.01 20.76
CA THR A 789 14.64 2.69 19.80
C THR A 789 14.84 3.31 18.43
N ASN A 790 15.53 4.44 18.37
CA ASN A 790 15.94 5.14 17.16
C ASN A 790 17.18 4.48 16.57
N LEU A 791 18.18 4.23 17.43
CA LEU A 791 19.50 3.76 17.01
C LEU A 791 19.47 2.39 16.33
N PHE A 792 18.56 1.49 16.74
CA PHE A 792 18.41 0.19 16.12
C PHE A 792 17.41 0.14 14.96
N GLY A 793 16.78 1.28 14.62
CA GLY A 793 15.72 1.37 13.61
C GLY A 793 16.17 1.06 12.18
N ALA A 794 17.47 1.14 11.91
CA ALA A 794 18.08 0.88 10.61
C ALA A 794 18.77 -0.50 10.50
N LEU A 795 18.76 -1.35 11.55
CA LEU A 795 19.55 -2.59 11.56
C LEU A 795 19.15 -3.60 10.48
N THR A 796 17.88 -3.66 10.12
CA THR A 796 17.34 -4.63 9.16
C THR A 796 16.25 -3.98 8.31
N HIS A 797 15.88 -4.61 7.20
CA HIS A 797 14.74 -4.17 6.39
C HIS A 797 13.37 -4.23 7.12
N TYR A 798 13.31 -4.86 8.29
CA TYR A 798 12.09 -4.99 9.09
C TYR A 798 12.21 -4.37 10.50
N SER A 799 13.33 -3.72 10.85
CA SER A 799 13.52 -3.19 12.22
C SER A 799 12.50 -2.11 12.56
N SER A 800 12.13 -1.30 11.56
CA SER A 800 11.11 -0.27 11.68
C SER A 800 10.16 -0.28 10.47
N GLY A 801 8.98 0.31 10.63
CA GLY A 801 8.06 0.50 9.51
C GLY A 801 8.64 1.41 8.42
N GLN A 802 9.50 2.37 8.80
CA GLN A 802 10.28 3.20 7.89
C GLN A 802 11.29 2.37 7.08
N ALA A 803 12.06 1.50 7.72
CA ALA A 803 12.99 0.59 7.04
C ALA A 803 12.26 -0.33 6.05
N ALA A 804 11.09 -0.85 6.43
CA ALA A 804 10.26 -1.68 5.55
C ALA A 804 9.73 -0.91 4.33
N VAL A 805 9.35 0.36 4.51
CA VAL A 805 8.88 1.23 3.43
C VAL A 805 10.01 1.54 2.43
N TYR A 806 11.20 1.87 2.92
CA TYR A 806 12.34 2.17 2.04
C TYR A 806 12.87 0.92 1.33
N PHE A 807 12.97 -0.21 2.03
CA PHE A 807 13.33 -1.48 1.38
C PHE A 807 12.28 -1.90 0.34
N GLY A 808 10.99 -1.79 0.67
CA GLY A 808 9.87 -2.07 -0.23
C GLY A 808 9.82 -1.20 -1.48
N ALA A 809 10.60 -0.11 -1.54
CA ALA A 809 10.76 0.71 -2.74
C ALA A 809 11.57 0.00 -3.85
N GLY A 810 12.38 -1.00 -3.51
CA GLY A 810 13.13 -1.83 -4.45
C GLY A 810 14.43 -1.20 -4.98
N TYR A 811 14.99 -0.20 -4.30
CA TYR A 811 16.26 0.44 -4.68
C TYR A 811 17.50 -0.16 -3.99
N LEU A 812 17.30 -0.96 -2.94
CA LEU A 812 18.38 -1.57 -2.16
C LEU A 812 18.18 -3.09 -2.15
N GLU A 813 19.25 -3.85 -2.34
CA GLU A 813 19.20 -5.29 -2.14
C GLU A 813 19.29 -5.65 -0.65
N LEU A 814 18.84 -6.85 -0.31
CA LEU A 814 18.82 -7.32 1.07
C LEU A 814 20.22 -7.28 1.74
N PRO A 815 21.32 -7.73 1.09
CA PRO A 815 22.66 -7.66 1.68
C PRO A 815 23.13 -6.23 1.99
N ASP A 816 22.77 -5.27 1.13
CA ASP A 816 23.13 -3.86 1.31
C ASP A 816 22.41 -3.27 2.51
N VAL A 817 21.11 -3.57 2.67
CA VAL A 817 20.34 -3.12 3.83
C VAL A 817 20.96 -3.61 5.15
N PHE A 818 21.39 -4.87 5.22
CA PHE A 818 22.06 -5.39 6.43
C PHE A 818 23.43 -4.74 6.65
N THR A 819 24.23 -4.56 5.59
CA THR A 819 25.59 -4.01 5.69
C THR A 819 25.55 -2.53 6.07
N MET A 820 24.80 -1.73 5.32
CA MET A 820 24.63 -0.31 5.55
C MET A 820 23.90 -0.06 6.88
N GLY A 821 22.87 -0.86 7.18
CA GLY A 821 22.14 -0.80 8.44
C GLY A 821 23.02 -1.02 9.66
N PHE A 822 23.90 -2.02 9.63
CA PHE A 822 24.88 -2.26 10.69
C PHE A 822 25.88 -1.11 10.83
N VAL A 823 26.38 -0.57 9.73
CA VAL A 823 27.32 0.57 9.74
C VAL A 823 26.66 1.82 10.32
N THR A 824 25.44 2.17 9.88
CA THR A 824 24.66 3.30 10.42
C THR A 824 24.41 3.14 11.91
N ALA A 825 23.97 1.95 12.33
CA ALA A 825 23.77 1.60 13.72
C ALA A 825 25.04 1.81 14.57
N LEU A 826 26.19 1.31 14.09
CA LEU A 826 27.46 1.43 14.81
C LEU A 826 27.91 2.89 14.96
N ILE A 827 27.80 3.69 13.90
CA ILE A 827 28.11 5.12 13.91
C ILE A 827 27.26 5.83 14.97
N ASN A 828 25.94 5.63 14.91
CA ASN A 828 25.01 6.27 15.83
C ASN A 828 25.24 5.80 17.28
N VAL A 829 25.43 4.51 17.53
CA VAL A 829 25.75 4.01 18.88
C VAL A 829 27.04 4.64 19.42
N LEU A 830 28.09 4.79 18.59
CA LEU A 830 29.34 5.43 19.00
C LEU A 830 29.16 6.93 19.31
N ILE A 831 28.42 7.66 18.46
CA ILE A 831 28.12 9.08 18.70
C ILE A 831 27.36 9.23 20.01
N TRP A 832 26.31 8.45 20.21
CA TRP A 832 25.51 8.50 21.44
C TRP A 832 26.30 8.03 22.67
N ALA A 833 27.20 7.06 22.53
CA ALA A 833 28.07 6.62 23.62
C ALA A 833 29.11 7.69 24.02
N VAL A 834 29.68 8.44 23.08
CA VAL A 834 30.74 9.43 23.37
C VAL A 834 30.15 10.80 23.66
N VAL A 835 29.33 11.34 22.75
CA VAL A 835 28.72 12.65 22.87
C VAL A 835 27.60 12.63 23.90
N GLY A 836 26.76 11.58 23.88
CA GLY A 836 25.66 11.45 24.83
C GLY A 836 26.13 11.32 26.27
N THR A 837 27.13 10.49 26.56
CA THR A 837 27.64 10.38 27.95
C THR A 837 28.21 11.71 28.44
N PHE A 838 29.03 12.39 27.65
CA PHE A 838 29.52 13.73 28.00
C PHE A 838 28.38 14.73 28.22
N TRP A 839 27.40 14.77 27.32
CA TRP A 839 26.26 15.68 27.39
C TRP A 839 25.37 15.42 28.60
N TRP A 840 25.06 14.15 28.87
CA TRP A 840 24.24 13.74 29.99
C TRP A 840 24.89 14.06 31.32
N LYS A 841 26.23 14.01 31.41
CA LYS A 841 26.97 14.49 32.58
C LYS A 841 26.83 16.00 32.76
N LEU A 842 26.90 16.79 31.69
CA LEU A 842 26.69 18.25 31.74
C LEU A 842 25.27 18.61 32.17
N LEU A 843 24.27 17.82 31.78
CA LEU A 843 22.87 17.96 32.20
C LEU A 843 22.61 17.46 33.64
N GLY A 844 23.60 16.87 34.31
CA GLY A 844 23.45 16.34 35.67
C GLY A 844 22.60 15.07 35.75
N LEU A 845 22.56 14.26 34.68
CA LEU A 845 21.81 13.00 34.67
C LEU A 845 22.54 11.85 35.39
N TYR A 846 23.86 11.98 35.59
CA TYR A 846 24.70 11.08 36.38
C TYR A 846 25.97 11.73 36.91
#